data_AF-A0A6N2LF25-F1
#
_entry.id   AF-A0A6N2LF25-F1
#
_cell.length_a   1.000
_cell.length_b   1.000
_cell.length_c   1.000
_cell.angle_alpha   90.00
_cell.angle_beta   90.00
_cell.angle_gamma   90.00
#
_symmetry.space_group_name_H-M   'P 1'
#
loop_
_entity.id
_entity.type
_entity.pdbx_description
1 polymer ?
#
loop_
_entity_poly.entity_id
_entity_poly.type
_entity_poly.pdbx_seq_one_letter_code
_entity_poly.pdbx_strand_id
1 'polypeptide(L)'
;MIVSWRLGRKSKKDKKPSQEINSDMEMIMIPRHFCCPISLDLMKDPVTLSTGITYDRESIDKWIEDGNLTCPVTNQVLASFDQIPNHSLRKMIQDWGFENRSYGFERIPTPRVPVTPYEVSEICKRVKAATQRGEKKKCQELVRKIKNWGKESERNKRCVEENGAGCVLSACFESFASAAMEKDDQDLTGEILSVLVWMFPLGEEGQTRLGSIKSLNCLVWFLKSGDLSARQNAALVLKNLLALDQRHVNASVEIEGVVESLVKLIKEPICPTATKASLMAIFYMTSSSSLNEKMIPTFVEIGLVSLIIEILVDGDKSICEKALGVLSHICDCKEGREKVYENALIITVLITKIVSVSNLASELSVSILWKVFKNHKERSGDGDNDAGGVVVEALQVGAIQKLLVLLQVGCGHSTKEKLKELLKLLNQFRVKLGCFDSSEDLNTSSVSDSNATENPDRQLDLPSEFLAFTSGQALPYGFNTNFDSDTFYPPVGQACTRFPHELGRFMSYKVNGSCPDDELLAQKLLLKGCEPLPRRRCRPATQADSVEPYPLPASLWTTPPNSSVVWTAYTCKDYTCLINRMKTQKGFDDCKDCFDLHGREKNRWASRQIIEGSLDLTIDEVLATKKPGTIRIGLDIGGGVATFAVRMKERNITIITTSMNLNGPFNNFIASRGVVPLYISISQRLPFFDNTLDIVHSMHVLSNWIPQTLLHFLMFDIYRVLRPGGLFWLDHFFCVEDQFLDVYKPLIETIGFIKLKWVVGKKLDRGAELREMYLTALLEKPLKNSW
;
A
#
# COMPACT_ATOMS: atom_id res chain seq x y z
N MET A 1 15.22 -20.76 18.43
CA MET A 1 15.05 -20.78 16.96
C MET A 1 14.33 -22.07 16.65
N ILE A 2 13.03 -22.04 16.43
CA ILE A 2 12.33 -23.22 15.95
C ILE A 2 11.41 -22.76 14.83
N VAL A 3 11.54 -23.38 13.66
CA VAL A 3 10.80 -23.04 12.43
C VAL A 3 10.02 -24.30 12.06
N SER A 4 8.69 -24.25 12.16
CA SER A 4 7.80 -25.34 11.73
C SER A 4 7.30 -25.09 10.32
N TRP A 5 7.50 -26.10 9.46
CA TRP A 5 6.97 -26.21 8.11
C TRP A 5 5.49 -26.68 8.14
N ARG A 6 4.66 -26.18 7.22
CA ARG A 6 3.39 -26.83 6.84
C ARG A 6 3.23 -26.83 5.32
N LEU A 7 3.36 -28.00 4.70
CA LEU A 7 2.87 -28.31 3.36
C LEU A 7 1.61 -29.17 3.48
N GLY A 8 0.58 -28.80 2.71
CA GLY A 8 -0.70 -29.48 2.70
C GLY A 8 -0.64 -30.87 2.06
N ARG A 9 -1.46 -31.80 2.55
CA ARG A 9 -1.70 -33.08 1.88
C ARG A 9 -3.18 -33.36 1.66
N LYS A 10 -3.44 -33.82 0.44
CA LYS A 10 -4.69 -34.38 -0.07
C LYS A 10 -5.14 -35.60 0.75
N SER A 11 -6.45 -35.67 0.91
CA SER A 11 -7.23 -36.71 1.58
C SER A 11 -7.09 -38.09 0.91
N LYS A 12 -6.81 -39.13 1.71
CA LYS A 12 -7.29 -40.50 1.50
C LYS A 12 -7.61 -41.15 2.85
N LYS A 13 -8.84 -41.70 2.92
CA LYS A 13 -9.47 -42.38 4.05
C LYS A 13 -8.82 -43.75 4.30
N ASP A 14 -8.61 -44.11 5.56
CA ASP A 14 -9.02 -45.41 6.13
C ASP A 14 -9.11 -45.34 7.68
N LYS A 15 -10.02 -46.13 8.26
CA LYS A 15 -10.53 -46.03 9.65
C LYS A 15 -10.00 -47.16 10.57
N LYS A 16 -9.83 -46.78 11.86
CA LYS A 16 -9.85 -47.55 13.16
C LYS A 16 -8.48 -47.64 13.89
N PRO A 17 -8.48 -47.86 15.23
CA PRO A 17 -9.10 -47.03 16.27
C PRO A 17 -8.08 -46.60 17.36
N SER A 18 -8.48 -45.58 18.11
CA SER A 18 -7.92 -45.02 19.35
C SER A 18 -6.92 -45.89 20.15
N GLN A 19 -5.67 -45.40 20.23
CA GLN A 19 -4.80 -45.55 21.39
C GLN A 19 -4.26 -44.17 21.77
N GLU A 20 -4.42 -43.84 23.05
CA GLU A 20 -3.83 -42.67 23.70
C GLU A 20 -2.31 -42.69 23.48
N ILE A 21 -1.79 -41.71 22.75
CA ILE A 21 -0.36 -41.43 22.71
C ILE A 21 -0.19 -40.03 23.28
N ASN A 22 0.26 -40.03 24.53
CA ASN A 22 0.94 -38.92 25.15
C ASN A 22 2.13 -38.54 24.24
N SER A 23 2.10 -37.36 23.64
CA SER A 23 3.29 -36.81 22.98
C SER A 23 3.34 -35.31 23.17
N ASP A 24 4.12 -34.90 24.17
CA ASP A 24 4.91 -33.68 24.07
C ASP A 24 5.62 -33.73 22.69
N MET A 25 5.11 -32.98 21.71
CA MET A 25 5.83 -32.79 20.44
C MET A 25 7.06 -31.95 20.75
N GLU A 26 8.19 -32.60 21.02
CA GLU A 26 9.50 -31.97 20.89
C GLU A 26 9.63 -31.48 19.45
N MET A 27 9.58 -30.16 19.29
CA MET A 27 9.71 -29.50 18.00
C MET A 27 11.17 -29.65 17.53
N ILE A 28 11.42 -30.60 16.63
CA ILE A 28 12.78 -30.86 16.11
C ILE A 28 13.34 -29.61 15.42
N MET A 29 14.48 -29.15 15.92
CA MET A 29 15.22 -28.03 15.35
C MET A 29 16.06 -28.48 14.15
N ILE A 30 15.91 -27.79 13.01
CA ILE A 30 16.78 -27.97 11.84
C ILE A 30 18.22 -27.60 12.23
N PRO A 31 19.22 -28.48 12.01
CA PRO A 31 20.62 -28.16 12.23
C PRO A 31 21.05 -26.92 11.43
N ARG A 32 21.70 -25.95 12.09
CA ARG A 32 22.05 -24.65 11.48
C ARG A 32 22.88 -24.75 10.20
N HIS A 33 23.72 -25.78 10.08
CA HIS A 33 24.56 -26.00 8.90
C HIS A 33 23.77 -26.52 7.68
N PHE A 34 22.49 -26.88 7.86
CA PHE A 34 21.56 -27.19 6.78
C PHE A 34 20.77 -25.98 6.30
N CYS A 35 20.87 -24.85 6.98
CA CYS A 35 20.13 -23.63 6.66
C CYS A 35 20.94 -22.70 5.76
N CYS A 36 20.30 -22.14 4.74
CA CYS A 36 20.87 -21.11 3.88
C CYS A 36 21.21 -19.86 4.71
N PRO A 37 22.42 -19.29 4.62
CA PRO A 37 22.77 -18.07 5.35
C PRO A 37 21.96 -16.82 4.93
N ILE A 38 21.38 -16.82 3.72
CA ILE A 38 20.55 -15.70 3.21
C ILE A 38 19.11 -15.86 3.66
N SER A 39 18.43 -16.96 3.32
CA SER A 39 17.01 -17.16 3.62
C SER A 39 16.74 -17.69 5.02
N LEU A 40 17.76 -18.25 5.69
CA LEU A 40 17.68 -18.98 6.97
C LEU A 40 16.81 -20.24 6.92
N ASP A 41 16.32 -20.62 5.75
CA ASP A 41 15.54 -21.82 5.50
C ASP A 41 16.43 -23.03 5.18
N LEU A 42 15.88 -24.23 5.33
CA LEU A 42 16.53 -25.49 4.92
C LEU A 42 16.93 -25.41 3.45
N MET A 43 18.23 -25.58 3.15
CA MET A 43 18.72 -25.55 1.78
C MET A 43 18.12 -26.71 0.99
N LYS A 44 17.52 -26.41 -0.16
CA LYS A 44 17.01 -27.39 -1.12
C LYS A 44 18.08 -27.73 -2.15
N ASP A 45 18.81 -26.72 -2.60
CA ASP A 45 19.90 -26.84 -3.57
C ASP A 45 21.19 -26.20 -3.05
N PRO A 46 21.93 -26.86 -2.14
CA PRO A 46 23.13 -26.28 -1.54
C PRO A 46 24.26 -26.11 -2.58
N VAL A 47 24.76 -24.88 -2.71
CA VAL A 47 25.84 -24.46 -3.62
C VAL A 47 26.89 -23.63 -2.89
N THR A 48 28.15 -23.88 -3.18
CA THR A 48 29.29 -23.22 -2.53
C THR A 48 29.92 -22.21 -3.47
N LEU A 49 30.13 -20.98 -2.98
CA LEU A 49 30.87 -19.94 -3.69
C LEU A 49 32.39 -20.12 -3.53
N SER A 50 33.16 -19.36 -4.30
CA SER A 50 34.63 -19.30 -4.20
C SER A 50 35.15 -18.94 -2.80
N THR A 51 34.34 -18.28 -1.98
CA THR A 51 34.62 -17.96 -0.57
C THR A 51 34.47 -19.15 0.38
N GLY A 52 34.02 -20.31 -0.11
CA GLY A 52 33.82 -21.52 0.67
C GLY A 52 32.50 -21.58 1.45
N ILE A 53 31.64 -20.55 1.36
CA ILE A 53 30.32 -20.55 2.01
C ILE A 53 29.27 -21.18 1.11
N THR A 54 28.45 -22.07 1.70
CA THR A 54 27.34 -22.73 1.02
C THR A 54 26.02 -21.99 1.27
N TYR A 55 25.25 -21.79 0.20
CA TYR A 55 23.94 -21.15 0.19
C TYR A 55 22.93 -22.06 -0.50
N ASP A 56 21.64 -21.80 -0.31
CA ASP A 56 20.63 -22.31 -1.24
C ASP A 56 20.74 -21.56 -2.58
N ARG A 57 20.73 -22.30 -3.70
CA ARG A 57 20.93 -21.76 -5.05
C ARG A 57 20.00 -20.60 -5.37
N GLU A 58 18.70 -20.74 -5.09
CA GLU A 58 17.70 -19.71 -5.40
C GLU A 58 17.99 -18.40 -4.66
N SER A 59 18.45 -18.52 -3.40
CA SER A 59 18.77 -17.36 -2.58
C SER A 59 20.01 -16.62 -3.07
N ILE A 60 21.05 -17.34 -3.49
CA ILE A 60 22.30 -16.72 -3.96
C ILE A 60 22.21 -16.22 -5.40
N ASP A 61 21.44 -16.89 -6.26
CA ASP A 61 21.13 -16.40 -7.62
C ASP A 61 20.46 -15.02 -7.53
N LYS A 62 19.43 -14.88 -6.69
CA LYS A 62 18.74 -13.61 -6.48
C LYS A 62 19.67 -12.51 -5.96
N TRP A 63 20.54 -12.83 -5.00
CA TRP A 63 21.50 -11.87 -4.47
C TRP A 63 22.44 -11.30 -5.54
N ILE A 64 22.96 -12.17 -6.42
CA ILE A 64 23.84 -11.76 -7.53
C ILE A 64 23.05 -10.95 -8.57
N GLU A 65 21.81 -11.35 -8.86
CA GLU A 65 20.91 -10.66 -9.79
C GLU A 65 20.52 -9.25 -9.35
N ASP A 66 20.39 -9.03 -8.04
CA ASP A 66 20.15 -7.70 -7.45
C ASP A 66 21.37 -6.76 -7.59
N GLY A 67 22.43 -7.20 -8.28
CA GLY A 67 23.63 -6.41 -8.61
C GLY A 67 24.75 -6.50 -7.58
N ASN A 68 24.64 -7.40 -6.60
CA ASN A 68 25.64 -7.54 -5.55
C ASN A 68 26.85 -8.35 -6.04
N LEU A 69 28.04 -7.75 -5.93
CA LEU A 69 29.32 -8.37 -6.34
C LEU A 69 30.06 -9.05 -5.17
N THR A 70 29.47 -9.07 -3.98
CA THR A 70 30.10 -9.58 -2.75
C THR A 70 29.43 -10.85 -2.24
N CYS A 71 30.19 -11.68 -1.55
CA CYS A 71 29.68 -12.81 -0.79
C CYS A 71 28.84 -12.31 0.40
N PRO A 72 27.57 -12.73 0.55
CA PRO A 72 26.67 -12.22 1.59
C PRO A 72 27.21 -12.35 3.03
N VAL A 73 27.94 -13.42 3.32
CA VAL A 73 28.44 -13.70 4.68
C VAL A 73 29.82 -13.11 4.92
N THR A 74 30.75 -13.24 3.97
CA THR A 74 32.15 -12.81 4.17
C THR A 74 32.38 -11.36 3.75
N ASN A 75 31.42 -10.74 3.05
CA ASN A 75 31.53 -9.43 2.44
C ASN A 75 32.74 -9.27 1.49
N GLN A 76 33.32 -10.39 1.05
CA GLN A 76 34.44 -10.40 0.09
C GLN A 76 33.89 -10.29 -1.33
N VAL A 77 34.56 -9.51 -2.18
CA VAL A 77 34.25 -9.42 -3.61
C VAL A 77 34.47 -10.80 -4.25
N LEU A 78 33.47 -11.28 -4.98
CA LEU A 78 33.52 -12.58 -5.64
C LEU A 78 34.45 -12.51 -6.85
N ALA A 79 35.52 -13.30 -6.83
CA ALA A 79 36.44 -13.44 -7.97
C ALA A 79 35.78 -14.15 -9.17
N SER A 80 34.80 -15.01 -8.89
CA SER A 80 33.92 -15.66 -9.86
C SER A 80 32.54 -15.87 -9.24
N PHE A 81 31.50 -15.78 -10.06
CA PHE A 81 30.11 -16.11 -9.71
C PHE A 81 29.78 -17.59 -9.87
N ASP A 82 30.79 -18.43 -10.11
CA ASP A 82 30.62 -19.88 -10.19
C ASP A 82 30.09 -20.44 -8.88
N GLN A 83 29.02 -21.23 -9.01
CA GLN A 83 28.33 -21.88 -7.90
C GLN A 83 28.56 -23.39 -7.96
N ILE A 84 29.43 -23.89 -7.10
CA ILE A 84 29.82 -25.30 -7.08
C ILE A 84 28.77 -26.09 -6.28
N PRO A 85 28.04 -27.06 -6.86
CA PRO A 85 27.06 -27.84 -6.11
C PRO A 85 27.70 -28.61 -4.95
N ASN A 86 27.15 -28.45 -3.73
CA ASN A 86 27.59 -29.18 -2.54
C ASN A 86 26.78 -30.48 -2.39
N HIS A 87 27.16 -31.51 -3.15
CA HIS A 87 26.46 -32.80 -3.16
C HIS A 87 26.49 -33.52 -1.80
N SER A 88 27.58 -33.39 -1.06
CA SER A 88 27.72 -33.98 0.28
C SER A 88 26.73 -33.38 1.27
N LEU A 89 26.66 -32.04 1.35
CA LEU A 89 25.71 -31.36 2.23
C LEU A 89 24.26 -31.67 1.83
N ARG A 90 23.97 -31.73 0.54
CA ARG A 90 22.65 -32.12 0.04
C ARG A 90 22.25 -33.51 0.50
N LYS A 91 23.16 -34.48 0.42
CA LYS A 91 22.91 -35.85 0.87
C LYS A 91 22.63 -35.87 2.38
N MET A 92 23.43 -35.16 3.16
CA MET A 92 23.21 -35.04 4.62
C MET A 92 21.83 -34.43 4.95
N ILE A 93 21.41 -33.39 4.21
CA ILE A 93 20.08 -32.77 4.35
C ILE A 93 18.97 -33.75 3.99
N GLN A 94 19.14 -34.52 2.90
CA GLN A 94 18.16 -35.52 2.46
C GLN A 94 18.03 -36.67 3.46
N ASP A 95 19.14 -37.18 3.99
CA ASP A 95 19.20 -38.25 4.98
C ASP A 95 18.55 -37.76 6.29
N TRP A 96 18.87 -36.54 6.75
CA TRP A 96 18.23 -35.92 7.91
C TRP A 96 16.73 -35.72 7.70
N GLY A 97 16.30 -35.24 6.53
CA GLY A 97 14.87 -35.10 6.22
C GLY A 97 14.12 -36.45 6.18
N PHE A 98 14.80 -37.53 5.79
CA PHE A 98 14.25 -38.89 5.81
C PHE A 98 14.08 -39.41 7.25
N GLU A 99 15.08 -39.22 8.10
CA GLU A 99 15.04 -39.60 9.52
C GLU A 99 13.94 -38.84 10.29
N ASN A 100 13.65 -37.60 9.88
CA ASN A 100 12.68 -36.73 10.56
C ASN A 100 11.31 -36.66 9.86
N ARG A 101 10.98 -37.64 9.01
CA ARG A 101 9.75 -37.67 8.22
C ARG A 101 8.46 -37.64 9.06
N SER A 102 8.48 -38.23 10.25
CA SER A 102 7.35 -38.22 11.21
C SER A 102 6.98 -36.82 11.69
N TYR A 103 7.90 -35.85 11.58
CA TYR A 103 7.72 -34.46 11.99
C TYR A 103 7.32 -33.53 10.83
N GLY A 104 6.99 -34.09 9.66
CA GLY A 104 6.50 -33.33 8.50
C GLY A 104 7.58 -32.90 7.50
N PHE A 105 8.83 -33.35 7.65
CA PHE A 105 9.88 -33.11 6.66
C PHE A 105 9.73 -34.07 5.47
N GLU A 106 9.47 -33.52 4.29
CA GLU A 106 9.46 -34.30 3.04
C GLU A 106 10.87 -34.39 2.45
N ARG A 107 11.17 -35.49 1.75
CA ARG A 107 12.46 -35.67 1.07
C ARG A 107 12.60 -34.60 -0.01
N ILE A 108 13.61 -33.75 0.13
CA ILE A 108 13.95 -32.74 -0.88
C ILE A 108 14.40 -33.47 -2.16
N PRO A 109 13.75 -33.26 -3.31
CA PRO A 109 14.19 -33.85 -4.55
C PRO A 109 15.51 -33.21 -4.99
N THR A 110 16.56 -34.00 -5.23
CA THR A 110 17.09 -34.18 -6.58
C THR A 110 16.98 -33.00 -7.58
N PRO A 111 17.58 -31.80 -7.44
CA PRO A 111 17.46 -30.80 -8.50
C PRO A 111 17.97 -31.37 -9.81
N ARG A 112 17.17 -31.24 -10.85
CA ARG A 112 17.54 -31.72 -12.18
C ARG A 112 18.73 -30.92 -12.68
N VAL A 113 19.59 -31.58 -13.45
CA VAL A 113 20.72 -30.90 -14.09
C VAL A 113 20.15 -29.75 -14.93
N PRO A 114 20.57 -28.50 -14.70
CA PRO A 114 20.10 -27.36 -15.49
C PRO A 114 20.38 -27.60 -16.97
N VAL A 115 19.50 -27.11 -17.84
CA VAL A 115 19.68 -27.24 -19.28
C VAL A 115 20.92 -26.47 -19.71
N THR A 116 21.73 -27.07 -20.58
CA THR A 116 22.91 -26.42 -21.12
C THR A 116 22.58 -25.64 -22.40
N PRO A 117 23.33 -24.56 -22.71
CA PRO A 117 23.21 -23.85 -23.99
C PRO A 117 23.28 -24.77 -25.22
N TYR A 118 24.12 -25.81 -25.14
CA TYR A 118 24.26 -26.82 -26.20
C TYR A 118 22.98 -27.63 -26.41
N GLU A 119 22.34 -28.10 -25.32
CA GLU A 119 21.07 -28.83 -25.41
C GLU A 119 19.95 -27.96 -25.97
N VAL A 120 19.88 -26.69 -25.58
CA VAL A 120 18.93 -25.73 -26.18
C VAL A 120 19.20 -25.57 -27.67
N SER A 121 20.45 -25.31 -28.06
CA SER A 121 20.84 -25.14 -29.46
C SER A 121 20.49 -26.36 -30.31
N GLU A 122 20.72 -27.56 -29.79
CA GLU A 122 20.42 -28.82 -30.49
C GLU A 122 18.91 -29.03 -30.65
N ILE A 123 18.11 -28.78 -29.60
CA ILE A 123 16.65 -28.84 -29.71
C ILE A 123 16.14 -27.78 -30.69
N CYS A 124 16.66 -26.56 -30.67
CA CYS A 124 16.33 -25.50 -31.61
C CYS A 124 16.63 -25.90 -33.07
N LYS A 125 17.79 -26.49 -33.35
CA LYS A 125 18.12 -27.04 -34.70
C LYS A 125 17.11 -28.09 -35.13
N ARG A 126 16.74 -29.00 -34.23
CA ARG A 126 15.75 -30.06 -34.50
C ARG A 126 14.36 -29.50 -34.76
N VAL A 127 13.93 -28.47 -34.01
CA VAL A 127 12.66 -27.76 -34.24
C VAL A 127 12.68 -27.10 -35.63
N LYS A 128 13.75 -26.38 -35.97
CA LYS A 128 13.90 -25.72 -37.27
C LYS A 128 13.80 -26.73 -38.42
N ALA A 129 14.53 -27.84 -38.33
CA ALA A 129 14.51 -28.89 -39.33
C ALA A 129 13.14 -29.61 -39.45
N ALA A 130 12.47 -29.88 -38.33
CA ALA A 130 11.14 -30.47 -38.32
C ALA A 130 10.08 -29.51 -38.91
N THR A 131 10.21 -28.22 -38.65
CA THR A 131 9.35 -27.16 -39.20
C THR A 131 9.46 -27.10 -40.72
N GLN A 132 10.69 -27.09 -41.25
CA GLN A 132 10.94 -27.08 -42.70
C GLN A 132 10.36 -28.30 -43.42
N ARG A 133 10.27 -29.46 -42.74
CA ARG A 133 9.66 -30.68 -43.27
C ARG A 133 8.16 -30.79 -43.03
N GLY A 134 7.53 -29.82 -42.34
CA GLY A 134 6.11 -29.86 -42.00
C GLY A 134 5.74 -30.92 -40.94
N GLU A 135 6.72 -31.42 -40.16
CA GLU A 135 6.53 -32.52 -39.19
C GLU A 135 5.85 -32.04 -37.89
N LYS A 136 4.54 -31.71 -37.96
CA LYS A 136 3.78 -31.11 -36.84
C LYS A 136 3.96 -31.83 -35.50
N LYS A 137 3.75 -33.16 -35.45
CA LYS A 137 3.83 -33.95 -34.21
C LYS A 137 5.21 -33.90 -33.56
N LYS A 138 6.26 -33.89 -34.39
CA LYS A 138 7.65 -33.83 -33.91
C LYS A 138 7.99 -32.45 -33.38
N CYS A 139 7.54 -31.38 -34.04
CA CYS A 139 7.64 -30.03 -33.49
C CYS A 139 6.94 -29.96 -32.13
N GLN A 140 5.75 -30.53 -32.00
CA GLN A 140 4.98 -30.50 -30.76
C GLN A 140 5.71 -31.21 -29.61
N GLU A 141 6.31 -32.38 -29.88
CA GLU A 141 7.14 -33.09 -28.90
C GLU A 141 8.34 -32.23 -28.42
N LEU A 142 9.04 -31.60 -29.36
CA LEU A 142 10.21 -30.77 -29.05
C LEU A 142 9.82 -29.48 -28.29
N VAL A 143 8.72 -28.85 -28.66
CA VAL A 143 8.19 -27.67 -27.96
C VAL A 143 7.75 -28.02 -26.54
N ARG A 144 7.13 -29.19 -26.31
CA ARG A 144 6.81 -29.66 -24.95
C ARG A 144 8.05 -29.87 -24.10
N LYS A 145 9.18 -30.31 -24.69
CA LYS A 145 10.46 -30.40 -23.97
C LYS A 145 10.94 -29.02 -23.51
N ILE A 146 10.90 -28.02 -24.39
CA ILE A 146 11.22 -26.62 -24.04
C ILE A 146 10.30 -26.10 -22.94
N LYS A 147 8.99 -26.33 -23.06
CA LYS A 147 7.99 -25.93 -22.06
C LYS A 147 8.27 -26.58 -20.70
N ASN A 148 8.68 -27.83 -20.67
CA ASN A 148 9.02 -28.53 -19.43
C ASN A 148 10.29 -27.96 -18.79
N TRP A 149 11.32 -27.62 -19.57
CA TRP A 149 12.50 -26.93 -19.04
C TRP A 149 12.12 -25.62 -18.33
N GLY A 150 11.22 -24.83 -18.91
CA GLY A 150 10.73 -23.60 -18.30
C GLY A 150 9.90 -23.82 -17.02
N LYS A 151 9.23 -24.97 -16.86
CA LYS A 151 8.52 -25.34 -15.62
C LYS A 151 9.46 -25.81 -14.51
N GLU A 152 10.67 -26.25 -14.86
CA GLU A 152 11.64 -26.80 -13.90
C GLU A 152 12.41 -25.72 -13.14
N SER A 153 12.80 -24.62 -13.80
CA SER A 153 13.49 -23.51 -13.14
C SER A 153 13.49 -22.22 -13.96
N GLU A 154 13.62 -21.08 -13.28
CA GLU A 154 13.77 -19.76 -13.95
C GLU A 154 15.12 -19.62 -14.66
N ARG A 155 16.17 -20.29 -14.14
CA ARG A 155 17.47 -20.41 -14.82
C ARG A 155 17.35 -21.08 -16.19
N ASN A 156 16.56 -22.16 -16.29
CA ASN A 156 16.33 -22.81 -17.58
C ASN A 156 15.59 -21.89 -18.55
N LYS A 157 14.60 -21.10 -18.09
CA LYS A 157 13.91 -20.13 -18.96
C LYS A 157 14.88 -19.14 -19.58
N ARG A 158 15.74 -18.52 -18.75
CA ARG A 158 16.78 -17.59 -19.20
C ARG A 158 17.74 -18.23 -20.18
N CYS A 159 18.25 -19.43 -19.88
CA CYS A 159 19.13 -20.14 -20.78
C CYS A 159 18.47 -20.41 -22.15
N VAL A 160 17.18 -20.77 -22.15
CA VAL A 160 16.43 -20.98 -23.40
C VAL A 160 16.24 -19.67 -24.18
N GLU A 161 15.91 -18.59 -23.49
CA GLU A 161 15.73 -17.25 -24.08
C GLU A 161 17.03 -16.74 -24.73
N GLU A 162 18.14 -16.74 -23.97
CA GLU A 162 19.46 -16.26 -24.40
C GLU A 162 20.04 -17.05 -25.58
N ASN A 163 19.61 -18.29 -25.77
CA ASN A 163 20.05 -19.16 -26.86
C ASN A 163 19.14 -19.10 -28.10
N GLY A 164 18.37 -18.01 -28.26
CA GLY A 164 17.66 -17.69 -29.50
C GLY A 164 16.47 -18.60 -29.80
N ALA A 165 15.96 -19.33 -28.81
CA ALA A 165 14.80 -20.20 -28.99
C ALA A 165 13.55 -19.43 -29.44
N GLY A 166 13.41 -18.17 -28.99
CA GLY A 166 12.32 -17.28 -29.39
C GLY A 166 12.19 -17.17 -30.91
N CYS A 167 13.28 -16.89 -31.64
CA CYS A 167 13.26 -16.77 -33.11
C CYS A 167 12.84 -18.08 -33.80
N VAL A 168 13.33 -19.21 -33.31
CA VAL A 168 13.00 -20.54 -33.85
C VAL A 168 11.53 -20.86 -33.65
N LEU A 169 11.00 -20.58 -32.46
CA LEU A 169 9.59 -20.80 -32.12
C LEU A 169 8.67 -19.85 -32.88
N SER A 170 9.06 -18.59 -33.09
CA SER A 170 8.34 -17.63 -33.93
C SER A 170 8.23 -18.10 -35.38
N ALA A 171 9.32 -18.60 -35.98
CA ALA A 171 9.31 -19.16 -37.32
C ALA A 171 8.46 -20.44 -37.41
N CYS A 172 8.50 -21.28 -36.37
CA CYS A 172 7.66 -22.46 -36.27
C CYS A 172 6.17 -22.08 -36.19
N PHE A 173 5.82 -21.08 -35.37
CA PHE A 173 4.46 -20.57 -35.25
C PHE A 173 3.94 -20.06 -36.60
N GLU A 174 4.69 -19.22 -37.30
CA GLU A 174 4.32 -18.71 -38.63
C GLU A 174 4.06 -19.85 -39.63
N SER A 175 4.94 -20.85 -39.67
CA SER A 175 4.86 -21.95 -40.65
C SER A 175 3.60 -22.81 -40.47
N PHE A 176 3.07 -22.92 -39.26
CA PHE A 176 1.89 -23.73 -38.96
C PHE A 176 0.61 -22.89 -38.72
N ALA A 177 0.71 -21.56 -38.73
CA ALA A 177 -0.40 -20.65 -38.44
C ALA A 177 -1.62 -20.86 -39.35
N SER A 178 -1.43 -20.84 -40.67
CA SER A 178 -2.54 -21.03 -41.63
C SER A 178 -3.21 -22.40 -41.48
N ALA A 179 -2.41 -23.46 -41.39
CA ALA A 179 -2.92 -24.83 -41.26
C ALA A 179 -3.65 -25.06 -39.93
N ALA A 180 -3.26 -24.37 -38.85
CA ALA A 180 -3.94 -24.45 -37.57
C ALA A 180 -5.35 -23.85 -37.64
N MET A 181 -5.50 -22.69 -38.29
CA MET A 181 -6.80 -22.05 -38.48
C MET A 181 -7.72 -22.84 -39.42
N GLU A 182 -7.19 -23.35 -40.54
CA GLU A 182 -7.97 -24.13 -41.53
C GLU A 182 -8.53 -25.44 -40.96
N LYS A 183 -7.80 -26.06 -40.03
CA LYS A 183 -8.15 -27.37 -39.45
C LYS A 183 -8.70 -27.29 -38.03
N ASP A 184 -8.87 -26.07 -37.50
CA ASP A 184 -9.22 -25.81 -36.10
C ASP A 184 -8.35 -26.60 -35.10
N ASP A 185 -7.04 -26.68 -35.40
CA ASP A 185 -6.11 -27.58 -34.72
C ASP A 185 -5.03 -26.78 -33.95
N GLN A 186 -5.34 -26.52 -32.68
CA GLN A 186 -4.60 -25.64 -31.75
C GLN A 186 -3.37 -26.30 -31.10
N ASP A 187 -3.17 -27.60 -31.31
CA ASP A 187 -2.30 -28.44 -30.50
C ASP A 187 -0.82 -28.01 -30.48
N LEU A 188 -0.27 -27.64 -31.64
CA LEU A 188 1.13 -27.19 -31.75
C LEU A 188 1.25 -25.69 -31.50
N THR A 189 0.42 -24.91 -32.17
CA THR A 189 0.47 -23.44 -32.13
C THR A 189 0.13 -22.90 -30.74
N GLY A 190 -0.80 -23.53 -30.02
CA GLY A 190 -1.12 -23.20 -28.63
C GLY A 190 0.00 -23.55 -27.65
N GLU A 191 0.69 -24.68 -27.86
CA GLU A 191 1.88 -25.03 -27.08
C GLU A 191 3.01 -24.03 -27.30
N ILE A 192 3.30 -23.68 -28.56
CA ILE A 192 4.28 -22.65 -28.91
C ILE A 192 3.90 -21.31 -28.27
N LEU A 193 2.63 -20.91 -28.38
CA LEU A 193 2.12 -19.67 -27.82
C LEU A 193 2.33 -19.59 -26.30
N SER A 194 2.10 -20.70 -25.58
CA SER A 194 2.33 -20.76 -24.12
C SER A 194 3.81 -20.62 -23.73
N VAL A 195 4.74 -20.93 -24.65
CA VAL A 195 6.18 -20.77 -24.46
C VAL A 195 6.61 -19.35 -24.81
N LEU A 196 6.09 -18.77 -25.90
CA LEU A 196 6.43 -17.43 -26.36
C LEU A 196 6.14 -16.32 -25.34
N VAL A 197 5.18 -16.52 -24.42
CA VAL A 197 4.84 -15.52 -23.38
C VAL A 197 6.06 -15.08 -22.56
N TRP A 198 7.02 -15.97 -22.32
CA TRP A 198 8.22 -15.70 -21.51
C TRP A 198 9.52 -15.67 -22.34
N MET A 199 9.43 -15.41 -23.65
CA MET A 199 10.58 -15.37 -24.59
C MET A 199 10.91 -13.96 -25.11
N PHE A 200 10.37 -12.92 -24.47
CA PHE A 200 10.58 -11.53 -24.89
C PHE A 200 11.71 -10.87 -24.09
N PRO A 201 12.59 -10.06 -24.73
CA PRO A 201 12.48 -9.54 -26.10
C PRO A 201 12.94 -10.53 -27.18
N LEU A 202 12.23 -10.56 -28.31
CA LEU A 202 12.57 -11.41 -29.46
C LEU A 202 13.64 -10.75 -30.34
N GLY A 203 14.51 -11.55 -30.95
CA GLY A 203 15.41 -11.08 -32.01
C GLY A 203 14.65 -10.65 -33.27
N GLU A 204 15.29 -9.86 -34.14
CA GLU A 204 14.67 -9.23 -35.32
C GLU A 204 13.96 -10.22 -36.25
N GLU A 205 14.57 -11.39 -36.49
CA GLU A 205 13.93 -12.46 -37.26
C GLU A 205 12.65 -12.94 -36.57
N GLY A 206 12.69 -13.21 -35.26
CA GLY A 206 11.53 -13.66 -34.49
C GLY A 206 10.39 -12.65 -34.48
N GLN A 207 10.71 -11.35 -34.39
CA GLN A 207 9.73 -10.26 -34.50
C GLN A 207 9.08 -10.22 -35.87
N THR A 208 9.87 -10.31 -36.95
CA THR A 208 9.36 -10.31 -38.33
C THR A 208 8.43 -11.49 -38.59
N ARG A 209 8.78 -12.67 -38.08
CA ARG A 209 7.99 -13.92 -38.22
C ARG A 209 6.66 -13.86 -37.47
N LEU A 210 6.65 -13.40 -36.21
CA LEU A 210 5.41 -13.24 -35.45
C LEU A 210 4.56 -12.06 -35.91
N GLY A 211 5.20 -11.02 -36.47
CA GLY A 211 4.55 -9.86 -37.05
C GLY A 211 3.98 -10.07 -38.45
N SER A 212 4.13 -11.26 -39.05
CA SER A 212 3.56 -11.52 -40.36
C SER A 212 2.05 -11.68 -40.30
N ILE A 213 1.37 -11.40 -41.42
CA ILE A 213 -0.09 -11.47 -41.53
C ILE A 213 -0.63 -12.84 -41.11
N LYS A 214 0.09 -13.93 -41.43
CA LYS A 214 -0.30 -15.30 -41.05
C LYS A 214 -0.30 -15.49 -39.54
N SER A 215 0.77 -15.06 -38.89
CA SER A 215 0.94 -15.15 -37.43
C SER A 215 -0.07 -14.28 -36.69
N LEU A 216 -0.29 -13.05 -37.15
CA LEU A 216 -1.26 -12.12 -36.54
C LEU A 216 -2.70 -12.63 -36.68
N ASN A 217 -3.11 -13.15 -37.84
CA ASN A 217 -4.40 -13.81 -38.01
C ASN A 217 -4.58 -14.97 -37.01
N CYS A 218 -3.55 -15.80 -36.84
CA CYS A 218 -3.59 -16.91 -35.90
C CYS A 218 -3.68 -16.44 -34.44
N LEU A 219 -2.98 -15.36 -34.07
CA LEU A 219 -3.11 -14.74 -32.75
C LEU A 219 -4.54 -14.22 -32.51
N VAL A 220 -5.13 -13.52 -33.48
CA VAL A 220 -6.52 -13.03 -33.38
C VAL A 220 -7.51 -14.17 -33.30
N TRP A 221 -7.28 -15.26 -34.04
CA TRP A 221 -8.07 -16.48 -33.93
C TRP A 221 -7.98 -17.09 -32.52
N PHE A 222 -6.80 -17.15 -31.89
CA PHE A 222 -6.67 -17.56 -30.49
C PHE A 222 -7.38 -16.62 -29.51
N LEU A 223 -7.41 -15.30 -29.76
CA LEU A 223 -8.17 -14.36 -28.93
C LEU A 223 -9.69 -14.64 -28.96
N LYS A 224 -10.18 -15.21 -30.06
CA LYS A 224 -11.58 -15.61 -30.26
C LYS A 224 -11.89 -17.05 -29.79
N SER A 225 -10.86 -17.85 -29.47
CA SER A 225 -11.01 -19.26 -29.10
C SER A 225 -11.77 -19.46 -27.78
N GLY A 226 -12.31 -20.66 -27.55
CA GLY A 226 -12.96 -21.03 -26.28
C GLY A 226 -11.99 -21.31 -25.12
N ASP A 227 -10.70 -21.53 -25.41
CA ASP A 227 -9.68 -21.81 -24.39
C ASP A 227 -9.19 -20.52 -23.73
N LEU A 228 -9.53 -20.36 -22.45
CA LEU A 228 -9.14 -19.20 -21.64
C LEU A 228 -7.62 -19.01 -21.54
N SER A 229 -6.86 -20.11 -21.46
CA SER A 229 -5.40 -20.03 -21.40
C SER A 229 -4.81 -19.58 -22.74
N ALA A 230 -5.35 -20.09 -23.85
CA ALA A 230 -4.89 -19.70 -25.18
C ALA A 230 -5.20 -18.22 -25.46
N ARG A 231 -6.41 -17.75 -25.09
CA ARG A 231 -6.80 -16.33 -25.16
C ARG A 231 -5.85 -15.43 -24.37
N GLN A 232 -5.55 -15.78 -23.12
CA GLN A 232 -4.62 -15.01 -22.29
C GLN A 232 -3.23 -14.95 -22.91
N ASN A 233 -2.69 -16.09 -23.36
CA ASN A 233 -1.36 -16.15 -23.95
C ASN A 233 -1.30 -15.35 -25.26
N ALA A 234 -2.35 -15.40 -26.09
CA ALA A 234 -2.44 -14.59 -27.31
C ALA A 234 -2.42 -13.09 -27.00
N ALA A 235 -3.18 -12.65 -25.99
CA ALA A 235 -3.19 -11.24 -25.58
C ALA A 235 -1.82 -10.76 -25.09
N LEU A 236 -1.10 -11.59 -24.33
CA LEU A 236 0.25 -11.28 -23.84
C LEU A 236 1.28 -11.19 -24.96
N VAL A 237 1.29 -12.18 -25.87
CA VAL A 237 2.22 -12.19 -27.01
C VAL A 237 1.93 -11.02 -27.95
N LEU A 238 0.66 -10.74 -28.25
CA LEU A 238 0.27 -9.58 -29.06
C LEU A 238 0.70 -8.27 -28.40
N LYS A 239 0.40 -8.07 -27.11
CA LYS A 239 0.83 -6.88 -26.34
C LYS A 239 2.34 -6.69 -26.37
N ASN A 240 3.12 -7.75 -26.23
CA ASN A 240 4.58 -7.66 -26.23
C ASN A 240 5.10 -7.36 -27.64
N LEU A 241 4.51 -7.92 -28.69
CA LEU A 241 4.89 -7.65 -30.08
C LEU A 241 4.61 -6.18 -30.48
N LEU A 242 3.44 -5.66 -30.10
CA LEU A 242 3.04 -4.26 -30.38
C LEU A 242 3.93 -3.25 -29.65
N ALA A 243 4.52 -3.63 -28.52
CA ALA A 243 5.41 -2.77 -27.76
C ALA A 243 6.80 -2.58 -28.42
N LEU A 244 7.19 -3.45 -29.36
CA LEU A 244 8.54 -3.48 -29.92
C LEU A 244 8.70 -2.51 -31.10
N ASP A 245 7.75 -2.49 -32.04
CA ASP A 245 7.90 -1.75 -33.30
C ASP A 245 6.53 -1.38 -33.90
N GLN A 246 6.43 -0.14 -34.39
CA GLN A 246 5.25 0.42 -35.05
C GLN A 246 4.81 -0.39 -36.29
N ARG A 247 5.73 -1.07 -36.98
CA ARG A 247 5.40 -1.94 -38.12
C ARG A 247 4.42 -3.05 -37.72
N HIS A 248 4.54 -3.57 -36.50
CA HIS A 248 3.67 -4.63 -36.00
C HIS A 248 2.29 -4.10 -35.63
N VAL A 249 2.22 -2.86 -35.14
CA VAL A 249 0.96 -2.15 -34.91
C VAL A 249 0.21 -1.98 -36.23
N ASN A 250 0.88 -1.44 -37.26
CA ASN A 250 0.29 -1.23 -38.57
C ASN A 250 -0.22 -2.54 -39.18
N ALA A 251 0.57 -3.62 -39.10
CA ALA A 251 0.17 -4.93 -39.61
C ALA A 251 -1.00 -5.55 -38.82
N SER A 252 -1.06 -5.34 -37.49
CA SER A 252 -2.12 -5.90 -36.64
C SER A 252 -3.46 -5.22 -36.85
N VAL A 253 -3.47 -3.91 -37.10
CA VAL A 253 -4.69 -3.13 -37.34
C VAL A 253 -5.42 -3.55 -38.61
N GLU A 254 -4.70 -4.05 -39.62
CA GLU A 254 -5.30 -4.57 -40.85
C GLU A 254 -5.91 -5.98 -40.69
N ILE A 255 -5.78 -6.61 -39.51
CA ILE A 255 -6.36 -7.93 -39.24
C ILE A 255 -7.80 -7.79 -38.73
N GLU A 256 -8.72 -8.43 -39.44
CA GLU A 256 -10.15 -8.39 -39.13
C GLU A 256 -10.47 -8.99 -37.74
N GLY A 257 -11.21 -8.24 -36.94
CA GLY A 257 -11.69 -8.70 -35.64
C GLY A 257 -10.71 -8.55 -34.48
N VAL A 258 -9.53 -7.94 -34.69
CA VAL A 258 -8.54 -7.73 -33.62
C VAL A 258 -9.09 -6.81 -32.52
N VAL A 259 -9.79 -5.74 -32.92
CA VAL A 259 -10.35 -4.72 -32.03
C VAL A 259 -11.44 -5.35 -31.16
N GLU A 260 -12.39 -6.01 -31.78
CA GLU A 260 -13.52 -6.70 -31.15
C GLU A 260 -13.03 -7.75 -30.17
N SER A 261 -11.98 -8.50 -30.52
CA SER A 261 -11.41 -9.54 -29.66
C SER A 261 -10.73 -8.95 -28.42
N LEU A 262 -10.00 -7.84 -28.56
CA LEU A 262 -9.37 -7.14 -27.45
C LEU A 262 -10.41 -6.49 -26.52
N VAL A 263 -11.43 -5.84 -27.08
CA VAL A 263 -12.51 -5.24 -26.27
C VAL A 263 -13.33 -6.34 -25.57
N LYS A 264 -13.57 -7.48 -26.22
CA LYS A 264 -14.23 -8.63 -25.58
C LYS A 264 -13.46 -9.16 -24.37
N LEU A 265 -12.12 -9.18 -24.41
CA LEU A 265 -11.30 -9.58 -23.25
C LEU A 265 -11.38 -8.60 -22.08
N ILE A 266 -11.74 -7.34 -22.34
CA ILE A 266 -11.97 -6.33 -21.32
C ILE A 266 -13.38 -6.48 -20.74
N LYS A 267 -14.38 -6.69 -21.60
CA LYS A 267 -15.78 -6.91 -21.22
C LYS A 267 -15.98 -8.21 -20.45
N GLU A 268 -15.28 -9.27 -20.84
CA GLU A 268 -15.31 -10.60 -20.23
C GLU A 268 -13.92 -10.95 -19.69
N PRO A 269 -13.52 -10.38 -18.53
CA PRO A 269 -12.16 -10.51 -18.02
C PRO A 269 -11.87 -11.95 -17.57
N ILE A 270 -10.76 -12.51 -18.05
CA ILE A 270 -10.27 -13.85 -17.64
C ILE A 270 -9.50 -13.75 -16.32
N CYS A 271 -8.55 -12.82 -16.27
CA CYS A 271 -7.74 -12.50 -15.10
C CYS A 271 -7.13 -11.09 -15.27
N PRO A 272 -6.65 -10.45 -14.18
CA PRO A 272 -6.04 -9.12 -14.25
C PRO A 272 -4.90 -9.02 -15.27
N THR A 273 -4.10 -10.08 -15.44
CA THR A 273 -2.99 -10.13 -16.39
C THR A 273 -3.46 -10.01 -17.83
N ALA A 274 -4.53 -10.72 -18.20
CA ALA A 274 -5.11 -10.64 -19.54
C ALA A 274 -5.70 -9.24 -19.80
N THR A 275 -6.46 -8.69 -18.84
CA THR A 275 -7.03 -7.34 -18.95
C THR A 275 -5.95 -6.27 -19.13
N LYS A 276 -4.86 -6.34 -18.33
CA LYS A 276 -3.71 -5.44 -18.46
C LYS A 276 -3.04 -5.57 -19.84
N ALA A 277 -2.90 -6.79 -20.35
CA ALA A 277 -2.33 -7.02 -21.66
C ALA A 277 -3.21 -6.43 -22.77
N SER A 278 -4.52 -6.65 -22.72
CA SER A 278 -5.48 -6.08 -23.66
C SER A 278 -5.49 -4.56 -23.65
N LEU A 279 -5.53 -3.93 -22.48
CA LEU A 279 -5.44 -2.46 -22.35
C LEU A 279 -4.14 -1.91 -22.95
N MET A 280 -3.02 -2.58 -22.69
CA MET A 280 -1.72 -2.16 -23.26
C MET A 280 -1.65 -2.37 -24.77
N ALA A 281 -2.21 -3.46 -25.31
CA ALA A 281 -2.30 -3.67 -26.75
C ALA A 281 -3.12 -2.56 -27.42
N ILE A 282 -4.27 -2.21 -26.85
CA ILE A 282 -5.09 -1.09 -27.32
C ILE A 282 -4.33 0.23 -27.20
N PHE A 283 -3.64 0.46 -26.07
CA PHE A 283 -2.82 1.65 -25.88
C PHE A 283 -1.84 1.83 -27.05
N TYR A 284 -1.03 0.82 -27.38
CA TYR A 284 -0.09 0.88 -28.51
C TYR A 284 -0.78 1.12 -29.86
N MET A 285 -1.95 0.53 -30.09
CA MET A 285 -2.74 0.78 -31.30
C MET A 285 -3.26 2.22 -31.39
N THR A 286 -3.57 2.85 -30.26
CA THR A 286 -4.12 4.22 -30.16
C THR A 286 -3.06 5.31 -29.92
N SER A 287 -1.80 4.94 -29.68
CA SER A 287 -0.71 5.91 -29.52
C SER A 287 -0.13 6.39 -30.86
N SER A 288 -0.45 5.70 -31.96
CA SER A 288 0.11 6.00 -33.29
C SER A 288 -0.66 7.11 -33.99
N SER A 289 -0.03 8.29 -34.10
CA SER A 289 -0.64 9.48 -34.71
C SER A 289 -1.26 9.26 -36.09
N SER A 290 -0.69 8.38 -36.93
CA SER A 290 -1.20 8.06 -38.27
C SER A 290 -2.46 7.18 -38.28
N LEU A 291 -2.71 6.41 -37.22
CA LEU A 291 -3.79 5.42 -37.16
C LEU A 291 -4.96 5.88 -36.29
N ASN A 292 -4.75 6.93 -35.48
CA ASN A 292 -5.72 7.42 -34.52
C ASN A 292 -7.06 7.80 -35.16
N GLU A 293 -7.03 8.42 -36.35
CA GLU A 293 -8.23 8.81 -37.09
C GLU A 293 -9.08 7.62 -37.55
N LYS A 294 -8.48 6.45 -37.75
CA LYS A 294 -9.19 5.21 -38.17
C LYS A 294 -9.57 4.34 -36.96
N MET A 295 -8.67 4.21 -35.99
CA MET A 295 -8.81 3.25 -34.90
C MET A 295 -9.71 3.73 -33.77
N ILE A 296 -9.57 4.99 -33.35
CA ILE A 296 -10.32 5.49 -32.20
C ILE A 296 -11.84 5.45 -32.45
N PRO A 297 -12.38 5.86 -33.62
CA PRO A 297 -13.81 5.73 -33.92
C PRO A 297 -14.32 4.30 -33.71
N THR A 298 -13.58 3.32 -34.23
CA THR A 298 -13.93 1.89 -34.10
C THR A 298 -14.01 1.45 -32.63
N PHE A 299 -13.05 1.85 -31.79
CA PHE A 299 -13.08 1.55 -30.35
C PHE A 299 -14.24 2.25 -29.62
N VAL A 300 -14.57 3.48 -30.02
CA VAL A 300 -15.68 4.26 -29.46
C VAL A 300 -17.03 3.61 -29.81
N GLU A 301 -17.23 3.21 -31.06
CA GLU A 301 -18.45 2.54 -31.55
C GLU A 301 -18.71 1.20 -30.84
N ILE A 302 -17.66 0.40 -30.60
CA ILE A 302 -17.76 -0.88 -29.88
C ILE A 302 -18.08 -0.67 -28.37
N GLY A 303 -17.98 0.56 -27.87
CA GLY A 303 -18.33 0.91 -26.49
C GLY A 303 -17.18 0.77 -25.49
N LEU A 304 -15.91 0.84 -25.94
CA LEU A 304 -14.75 0.73 -25.06
C LEU A 304 -14.73 1.82 -23.97
N VAL A 305 -15.22 3.02 -24.25
CA VAL A 305 -15.25 4.14 -23.29
C VAL A 305 -16.03 3.76 -22.03
N SER A 306 -17.24 3.21 -22.17
CA SER A 306 -18.06 2.80 -21.03
C SER A 306 -17.38 1.70 -20.20
N LEU A 307 -16.79 0.71 -20.86
CA LEU A 307 -16.05 -0.38 -20.19
C LEU A 307 -14.85 0.14 -19.41
N ILE A 308 -14.10 1.10 -19.97
CA ILE A 308 -12.98 1.74 -19.27
C ILE A 308 -13.49 2.47 -18.03
N ILE A 309 -14.62 3.17 -18.11
CA ILE A 309 -15.18 3.91 -16.97
C ILE A 309 -15.55 2.96 -15.83
N GLU A 310 -16.20 1.84 -16.14
CA GLU A 310 -16.51 0.78 -15.16
C GLU A 310 -15.23 0.24 -14.50
N ILE A 311 -14.19 -0.05 -15.29
CA ILE A 311 -12.89 -0.50 -14.79
C ILE A 311 -12.22 0.55 -13.89
N LEU A 312 -12.40 1.84 -14.17
CA LEU A 312 -11.82 2.89 -13.34
C LEU A 312 -12.49 2.94 -11.97
N VAL A 313 -13.75 2.54 -11.81
CA VAL A 313 -14.40 2.52 -10.48
C VAL A 313 -13.76 1.46 -9.59
N ASP A 314 -13.69 0.21 -10.06
CA ASP A 314 -13.34 -0.96 -9.23
C ASP A 314 -11.92 -1.54 -9.46
N GLY A 315 -11.17 -0.99 -10.41
CA GLY A 315 -9.87 -1.52 -10.83
C GLY A 315 -8.73 -1.34 -9.82
N ASP A 316 -7.77 -2.28 -9.83
CA ASP A 316 -6.51 -2.12 -9.11
C ASP A 316 -5.69 -0.93 -9.67
N LYS A 317 -4.74 -0.40 -8.87
CA LYS A 317 -3.94 0.77 -9.26
C LYS A 317 -3.28 0.62 -10.65
N SER A 318 -2.73 -0.56 -10.94
CA SER A 318 -2.07 -0.82 -12.22
C SER A 318 -3.06 -0.95 -13.38
N ILE A 319 -4.28 -1.45 -13.18
CA ILE A 319 -5.31 -1.50 -14.22
C ILE A 319 -5.79 -0.08 -14.50
N CYS A 320 -6.06 0.72 -13.46
CA CYS A 320 -6.50 2.11 -13.60
C CYS A 320 -5.49 2.95 -14.41
N GLU A 321 -4.20 2.83 -14.14
CA GLU A 321 -3.16 3.52 -14.93
C GLU A 321 -3.25 3.20 -16.43
N LYS A 322 -3.36 1.91 -16.77
CA LYS A 322 -3.42 1.44 -18.16
C LYS A 322 -4.70 1.88 -18.85
N ALA A 323 -5.83 1.80 -18.13
CA ALA A 323 -7.13 2.23 -18.58
C ALA A 323 -7.18 3.75 -18.84
N LEU A 324 -6.60 4.56 -17.94
CA LEU A 324 -6.43 6.00 -18.14
C LEU A 324 -5.49 6.31 -19.32
N GLY A 325 -4.47 5.48 -19.55
CA GLY A 325 -3.58 5.60 -20.71
C GLY A 325 -4.36 5.51 -22.02
N VAL A 326 -5.18 4.46 -22.16
CA VAL A 326 -6.06 4.27 -23.32
C VAL A 326 -7.07 5.41 -23.44
N LEU A 327 -7.74 5.78 -22.35
CA LEU A 327 -8.74 6.86 -22.37
C LEU A 327 -8.16 8.21 -22.79
N SER A 328 -6.92 8.51 -22.35
CA SER A 328 -6.21 9.72 -22.76
C SER A 328 -6.01 9.79 -24.27
N HIS A 329 -5.68 8.69 -24.93
CA HIS A 329 -5.55 8.63 -26.38
C HIS A 329 -6.89 8.69 -27.10
N ILE A 330 -7.93 8.03 -26.58
CA ILE A 330 -9.29 8.14 -27.14
C ILE A 330 -9.74 9.62 -27.17
N CYS A 331 -9.42 10.39 -26.12
CA CYS A 331 -9.73 11.82 -26.06
C CYS A 331 -8.93 12.71 -27.04
N ASP A 332 -7.98 12.17 -27.81
CA ASP A 332 -7.31 12.92 -28.88
C ASP A 332 -8.26 13.19 -30.06
N CYS A 333 -9.22 12.30 -30.32
CA CYS A 333 -10.24 12.50 -31.35
C CYS A 333 -11.51 13.19 -30.81
N LYS A 334 -12.31 13.78 -31.72
CA LYS A 334 -13.56 14.47 -31.36
C LYS A 334 -14.60 13.52 -30.79
N GLU A 335 -14.91 12.45 -31.51
CA GLU A 335 -15.92 11.44 -31.14
C GLU A 335 -15.64 10.80 -29.77
N GLY A 336 -14.38 10.49 -29.49
CA GLY A 336 -13.96 9.96 -28.19
C GLY A 336 -14.21 10.93 -27.04
N ARG A 337 -13.95 12.23 -27.23
CA ARG A 337 -14.29 13.25 -26.23
C ARG A 337 -15.79 13.37 -26.03
N GLU A 338 -16.58 13.30 -27.10
CA GLU A 338 -18.04 13.38 -27.05
C GLU A 338 -18.61 12.18 -26.29
N LYS A 339 -18.13 10.96 -26.58
CA LYS A 339 -18.54 9.75 -25.87
C LYS A 339 -18.16 9.77 -24.40
N VAL A 340 -16.98 10.31 -24.08
CA VAL A 340 -16.55 10.53 -22.69
C VAL A 340 -17.50 11.50 -22.00
N TYR A 341 -17.83 12.62 -22.64
CA TYR A 341 -18.72 13.64 -22.10
C TYR A 341 -20.15 13.14 -21.84
N GLU A 342 -20.68 12.23 -22.66
CA GLU A 342 -22.01 11.62 -22.47
C GLU A 342 -22.14 10.82 -21.16
N ASN A 343 -21.02 10.39 -20.56
CA ASN A 343 -21.06 9.62 -19.34
C ASN A 343 -21.12 10.54 -18.11
N ALA A 344 -22.27 10.56 -17.44
CA ALA A 344 -22.53 11.43 -16.29
C ALA A 344 -21.59 11.23 -15.07
N LEU A 345 -20.81 10.15 -15.00
CA LEU A 345 -19.93 9.86 -13.86
C LEU A 345 -18.45 10.07 -14.16
N ILE A 346 -18.06 10.31 -15.43
CA ILE A 346 -16.65 10.31 -15.79
C ILE A 346 -15.85 11.40 -15.08
N ILE A 347 -16.43 12.60 -14.93
CA ILE A 347 -15.73 13.74 -14.34
C ILE A 347 -15.46 13.48 -12.87
N THR A 348 -16.48 13.02 -12.14
CA THR A 348 -16.35 12.53 -10.77
C THR A 348 -15.26 11.45 -10.69
N VAL A 349 -15.31 10.42 -11.54
CA VAL A 349 -14.31 9.34 -11.54
C VAL A 349 -12.90 9.89 -11.80
N LEU A 350 -12.67 10.70 -12.84
CA LEU A 350 -11.34 11.27 -13.14
C LEU A 350 -10.81 12.12 -11.99
N ILE A 351 -11.64 12.96 -11.38
CA ILE A 351 -11.24 13.79 -10.24
C ILE A 351 -10.94 12.91 -9.02
N THR A 352 -11.69 11.83 -8.78
CA THR A 352 -11.36 10.88 -7.70
C THR A 352 -9.99 10.23 -7.89
N LYS A 353 -9.56 9.96 -9.13
CA LYS A 353 -8.27 9.31 -9.46
C LYS A 353 -7.05 10.23 -9.38
N ILE A 354 -7.23 11.55 -9.42
CA ILE A 354 -6.16 12.52 -9.15
C ILE A 354 -5.66 12.35 -7.71
N VAL A 355 -4.34 12.13 -7.55
CA VAL A 355 -3.59 11.95 -6.28
C VAL A 355 -3.90 10.63 -5.53
N SER A 356 -4.84 9.80 -6.00
CA SER A 356 -5.23 8.56 -5.28
C SER A 356 -4.65 7.26 -5.85
N VAL A 357 -4.24 7.25 -7.13
CA VAL A 357 -3.72 6.05 -7.80
C VAL A 357 -2.19 6.07 -7.89
N SER A 358 -1.65 6.97 -8.71
CA SER A 358 -0.22 7.18 -8.93
C SER A 358 0.04 8.54 -9.60
N ASN A 359 1.31 8.92 -9.74
CA ASN A 359 1.70 10.13 -10.45
C ASN A 359 1.26 10.07 -11.92
N LEU A 360 1.55 8.98 -12.63
CA LEU A 360 1.16 8.79 -14.03
C LEU A 360 -0.36 8.83 -14.22
N ALA A 361 -1.12 8.17 -13.34
CA ALA A 361 -2.58 8.22 -13.38
C ALA A 361 -3.12 9.65 -13.17
N SER A 362 -2.48 10.44 -12.30
CA SER A 362 -2.85 11.84 -12.07
C SER A 362 -2.58 12.69 -13.30
N GLU A 363 -1.43 12.53 -13.95
CA GLU A 363 -1.08 13.23 -15.20
C GLU A 363 -2.05 12.89 -16.34
N LEU A 364 -2.39 11.60 -16.49
CA LEU A 364 -3.37 11.14 -17.48
C LEU A 364 -4.77 11.68 -17.20
N SER A 365 -5.22 11.66 -15.94
CA SER A 365 -6.53 12.18 -15.54
C SER A 365 -6.66 13.68 -15.81
N VAL A 366 -5.62 14.46 -15.49
CA VAL A 366 -5.54 15.90 -15.82
C VAL A 366 -5.56 16.11 -17.33
N SER A 367 -4.80 15.30 -18.07
CA SER A 367 -4.76 15.39 -19.53
C SER A 367 -6.13 15.13 -20.15
N ILE A 368 -6.87 14.12 -19.68
CA ILE A 368 -8.22 13.81 -20.12
C ILE A 368 -9.18 14.97 -19.80
N LEU A 369 -9.21 15.44 -18.55
CA LEU A 369 -10.06 16.55 -18.12
C LEU A 369 -9.79 17.81 -18.96
N TRP A 370 -8.52 18.13 -19.21
CA TRP A 370 -8.12 19.26 -20.02
C TRP A 370 -8.61 19.14 -21.47
N LYS A 371 -8.45 17.96 -22.10
CA LYS A 371 -8.94 17.70 -23.46
C LYS A 371 -10.46 17.83 -23.57
N VAL A 372 -11.19 17.36 -22.57
CA VAL A 372 -12.66 17.43 -22.52
C VAL A 372 -13.13 18.86 -22.29
N PHE A 373 -12.52 19.61 -21.36
CA PHE A 373 -12.97 20.97 -21.01
C PHE A 373 -12.54 22.04 -22.03
N LYS A 374 -11.37 21.90 -22.67
CA LYS A 374 -10.87 22.90 -23.62
C LYS A 374 -11.74 23.02 -24.87
N ASN A 375 -12.23 21.91 -25.39
CA ASN A 375 -13.04 21.86 -26.62
C ASN A 375 -14.54 22.15 -26.39
N HIS A 376 -14.93 22.41 -25.15
CA HIS A 376 -16.31 22.78 -24.82
C HIS A 376 -16.69 24.19 -25.36
N LYS A 377 -15.71 25.10 -25.50
CA LYS A 377 -15.94 26.45 -26.05
C LYS A 377 -16.37 26.48 -27.52
N GLU A 378 -16.12 25.40 -28.27
CA GLU A 378 -16.48 25.31 -29.69
C GLU A 378 -17.93 24.82 -29.92
N ARG A 379 -18.59 24.28 -28.90
CA ARG A 379 -19.97 23.75 -28.99
C ARG A 379 -21.05 24.73 -28.57
N SER A 380 -20.74 25.69 -27.70
CA SER A 380 -21.68 26.75 -27.33
C SER A 380 -21.77 27.78 -28.46
N GLY A 381 -22.42 27.38 -29.55
CA GLY A 381 -23.20 28.32 -30.35
C GLY A 381 -24.25 28.96 -29.44
N ASP A 382 -24.41 30.26 -29.62
CA ASP A 382 -25.32 31.16 -28.91
C ASP A 382 -26.68 30.49 -28.59
N GLY A 383 -26.92 30.08 -27.33
CA GLY A 383 -28.28 29.74 -26.90
C GLY A 383 -28.51 28.71 -25.79
N ASP A 384 -27.59 27.79 -25.47
CA ASP A 384 -27.94 26.67 -24.56
C ASP A 384 -27.39 26.82 -23.13
N ASN A 385 -28.31 26.93 -22.16
CA ASN A 385 -28.06 27.15 -20.73
C ASN A 385 -27.58 25.88 -19.98
N ASP A 386 -27.45 24.74 -20.65
CA ASP A 386 -27.04 23.46 -20.05
C ASP A 386 -25.50 23.27 -19.98
N ALA A 387 -24.76 24.17 -20.64
CA ALA A 387 -23.30 24.14 -20.83
C ALA A 387 -22.46 24.29 -19.53
N GLY A 388 -23.10 24.47 -18.37
CA GLY A 388 -22.44 24.59 -17.06
C GLY A 388 -22.32 23.28 -16.28
N GLY A 389 -23.15 22.26 -16.57
CA GLY A 389 -23.37 21.11 -15.67
C GLY A 389 -22.11 20.33 -15.32
N VAL A 390 -21.26 20.04 -16.31
CA VAL A 390 -20.05 19.20 -16.17
C VAL A 390 -18.92 19.93 -15.43
N VAL A 391 -18.78 21.24 -15.66
CA VAL A 391 -17.81 22.07 -14.94
C VAL A 391 -18.29 22.31 -13.50
N VAL A 392 -19.60 22.45 -13.30
CA VAL A 392 -20.23 22.51 -11.97
C VAL A 392 -20.01 21.22 -11.20
N GLU A 393 -20.24 20.06 -11.82
CA GLU A 393 -19.99 18.74 -11.23
C GLU A 393 -18.53 18.62 -10.78
N ALA A 394 -17.58 19.02 -11.64
CA ALA A 394 -16.17 19.06 -11.31
C ALA A 394 -15.87 19.93 -10.07
N LEU A 395 -16.52 21.10 -9.98
CA LEU A 395 -16.39 22.00 -8.82
C LEU A 395 -16.96 21.37 -7.55
N GLN A 396 -18.14 20.72 -7.62
CA GLN A 396 -18.81 20.09 -6.48
C GLN A 396 -17.98 18.95 -5.89
N VAL A 397 -17.29 18.16 -6.71
CA VAL A 397 -16.41 17.07 -6.25
C VAL A 397 -15.00 17.53 -5.87
N GLY A 398 -14.77 18.85 -5.81
CA GLY A 398 -13.53 19.44 -5.32
C GLY A 398 -12.37 19.39 -6.32
N ALA A 399 -12.63 19.53 -7.63
CA ALA A 399 -11.58 19.56 -8.65
C ALA A 399 -10.49 20.58 -8.34
N ILE A 400 -10.86 21.82 -7.97
CA ILE A 400 -9.89 22.89 -7.71
C ILE A 400 -8.90 22.46 -6.61
N GLN A 401 -9.41 21.90 -5.51
CA GLN A 401 -8.59 21.46 -4.38
C GLN A 401 -7.59 20.37 -4.82
N LYS A 402 -8.06 19.37 -5.58
CA LYS A 402 -7.20 18.29 -6.06
C LYS A 402 -6.15 18.73 -7.09
N LEU A 403 -6.52 19.61 -8.02
CA LEU A 403 -5.59 20.17 -9.01
C LEU A 403 -4.52 21.05 -8.32
N LEU A 404 -4.89 21.80 -7.28
CA LEU A 404 -3.95 22.57 -6.47
C LEU A 404 -3.00 21.68 -5.66
N VAL A 405 -3.50 20.59 -5.07
CA VAL A 405 -2.65 19.59 -4.39
C VAL A 405 -1.64 18.99 -5.37
N LEU A 406 -2.06 18.64 -6.59
CA LEU A 406 -1.16 18.10 -7.59
C LEU A 406 -0.07 19.11 -8.02
N LEU A 407 -0.39 20.40 -8.09
CA LEU A 407 0.61 21.46 -8.30
C LEU A 407 1.62 21.58 -7.14
N GLN A 408 1.18 21.35 -5.90
CA GLN A 408 2.02 21.45 -4.70
C GLN A 408 2.96 20.25 -4.51
N VAL A 409 2.47 19.04 -4.79
CA VAL A 409 3.27 17.80 -4.71
C VAL A 409 4.37 17.75 -5.79
N GLY A 410 4.20 18.55 -6.85
CA GLY A 410 5.10 18.60 -8.00
C GLY A 410 4.63 17.68 -9.12
N CYS A 411 4.60 18.20 -10.35
CA CYS A 411 4.21 17.48 -11.56
C CYS A 411 5.09 17.91 -12.73
N GLY A 412 5.14 17.11 -13.80
CA GLY A 412 5.88 17.45 -15.01
C GLY A 412 5.42 18.78 -15.64
N HIS A 413 6.31 19.43 -16.40
CA HIS A 413 6.05 20.75 -17.01
C HIS A 413 4.77 20.75 -17.88
N SER A 414 4.58 19.73 -18.71
CA SER A 414 3.38 19.61 -19.57
C SER A 414 2.09 19.52 -18.75
N THR A 415 2.09 18.74 -17.67
CA THR A 415 0.95 18.60 -16.75
C THR A 415 0.67 19.92 -16.03
N LYS A 416 1.72 20.65 -15.63
CA LYS A 416 1.61 21.95 -14.96
C LYS A 416 0.89 22.99 -15.81
N GLU A 417 1.18 23.05 -17.10
CA GLU A 417 0.50 23.99 -18.01
C GLU A 417 -0.98 23.63 -18.20
N LYS A 418 -1.30 22.35 -18.41
CA LYS A 418 -2.69 21.87 -18.48
C LYS A 418 -3.47 22.16 -17.19
N LEU A 419 -2.82 22.00 -16.03
CA LEU A 419 -3.39 22.32 -14.72
C LEU A 419 -3.73 23.81 -14.60
N LYS A 420 -2.83 24.70 -15.01
CA LYS A 420 -3.08 26.15 -15.00
C LYS A 420 -4.27 26.52 -15.88
N GLU A 421 -4.37 25.94 -17.08
CA GLU A 421 -5.50 26.18 -17.98
C GLU A 421 -6.82 25.67 -17.38
N LEU A 422 -6.84 24.46 -16.82
CA LEU A 422 -8.00 23.89 -16.12
C LEU A 422 -8.44 24.75 -14.94
N LEU A 423 -7.51 25.19 -14.10
CA LEU A 423 -7.81 26.06 -12.96
C LEU A 423 -8.36 27.40 -13.41
N LYS A 424 -7.82 28.00 -14.46
CA LYS A 424 -8.34 29.25 -15.05
C LYS A 424 -9.79 29.06 -15.51
N LEU A 425 -10.10 27.96 -16.18
CA LEU A 425 -11.45 27.63 -16.63
C LEU A 425 -12.40 27.41 -15.44
N LEU A 426 -12.04 26.54 -14.50
CA LEU A 426 -12.85 26.24 -13.31
C LEU A 426 -13.11 27.49 -12.47
N ASN A 427 -12.13 28.38 -12.32
CA ASN A 427 -12.29 29.61 -11.55
C ASN A 427 -13.23 30.61 -12.22
N GLN A 428 -13.27 30.67 -13.56
CA GLN A 428 -14.25 31.51 -14.29
C GLN A 428 -15.70 31.07 -14.02
N PHE A 429 -15.95 29.75 -14.01
CA PHE A 429 -17.28 29.21 -13.71
C PHE A 429 -17.62 29.33 -12.22
N ARG A 430 -16.65 29.14 -11.32
CA ARG A 430 -16.82 29.39 -9.88
C ARG A 430 -17.31 30.81 -9.58
N VAL A 431 -16.78 31.81 -10.28
CA VAL A 431 -17.20 33.22 -10.14
C VAL A 431 -18.59 33.46 -10.73
N LYS A 432 -18.94 32.80 -11.85
CA LYS A 432 -20.27 32.90 -12.47
C LYS A 432 -21.39 32.23 -11.67
N LEU A 433 -21.08 31.20 -10.90
CA LEU A 433 -22.07 30.37 -10.17
C LEU A 433 -22.51 30.91 -8.81
N GLY A 434 -22.11 32.14 -8.43
CA GLY A 434 -22.69 32.90 -7.31
C GLY A 434 -23.20 32.08 -6.12
N CYS A 435 -22.29 31.59 -5.28
CA CYS A 435 -22.52 30.97 -3.96
C CYS A 435 -23.34 29.65 -3.88
N PHE A 436 -22.66 28.58 -3.46
CA PHE A 436 -23.17 27.76 -2.35
C PHE A 436 -22.15 27.86 -1.22
N ASP A 437 -22.40 28.80 -0.31
CA ASP A 437 -22.04 28.61 1.09
C ASP A 437 -23.04 27.60 1.65
N SER A 438 -22.55 26.62 2.39
CA SER A 438 -23.36 25.94 3.40
C SER A 438 -22.68 26.15 4.75
N SER A 439 -23.43 26.82 5.63
CA SER A 439 -23.25 27.00 7.07
C SER A 439 -22.53 28.27 7.57
N GLU A 440 -23.29 29.36 7.60
CA GLU A 440 -23.56 30.29 8.72
C GLU A 440 -22.43 30.84 9.62
N ASP A 441 -22.34 32.18 9.51
CA ASP A 441 -22.16 33.21 10.54
C ASP A 441 -20.78 33.55 11.12
N LEU A 442 -20.18 34.59 10.52
CA LEU A 442 -19.57 35.70 11.25
C LEU A 442 -19.98 37.03 10.60
N ASN A 443 -20.98 37.68 11.19
CA ASN A 443 -21.20 39.11 11.04
C ASN A 443 -20.12 39.87 11.83
N THR A 444 -19.35 40.72 11.15
CA THR A 444 -19.04 42.08 11.62
C THR A 444 -18.48 42.92 10.47
N SER A 445 -19.34 43.83 9.99
CA SER A 445 -19.07 45.22 9.55
C SER A 445 -17.65 45.60 9.09
N SER A 446 -17.56 45.80 7.78
CA SER A 446 -16.90 46.91 7.07
C SER A 446 -16.02 47.88 7.89
N VAL A 447 -14.73 47.90 7.55
CA VAL A 447 -14.02 49.15 7.25
C VAL A 447 -13.24 48.95 5.95
N SER A 448 -13.50 49.83 5.00
CA SER A 448 -12.88 49.98 3.71
C SER A 448 -11.39 50.28 3.81
N ASP A 449 -10.57 49.64 2.99
CA ASP A 449 -9.58 50.39 2.22
C ASP A 449 -9.32 49.73 0.86
N SER A 450 -9.52 50.55 -0.16
CA SER A 450 -9.32 50.31 -1.58
C SER A 450 -7.86 50.48 -1.98
N ASN A 451 -7.48 49.75 -3.04
CA ASN A 451 -6.26 49.87 -3.86
C ASN A 451 -4.98 49.18 -3.35
N ALA A 452 -4.77 47.95 -3.82
CA ALA A 452 -3.47 47.51 -4.31
C ALA A 452 -3.65 46.45 -5.40
N THR A 453 -3.24 46.81 -6.61
CA THR A 453 -2.96 45.94 -7.77
C THR A 453 -2.25 44.64 -7.37
N GLU A 454 -2.79 43.48 -7.76
CA GLU A 454 -2.20 42.18 -7.41
C GLU A 454 -0.93 41.88 -8.23
N ASN A 455 0.20 41.96 -7.51
CA ASN A 455 1.53 41.49 -7.86
C ASN A 455 1.56 39.94 -7.87
N PRO A 456 2.43 39.26 -8.64
CA PRO A 456 2.50 37.79 -8.69
C PRO A 456 3.08 37.13 -7.42
N ASP A 457 3.61 37.92 -6.48
CA ASP A 457 4.08 37.48 -5.17
C ASP A 457 3.04 37.86 -4.10
N ARG A 458 2.01 37.03 -3.91
CA ARG A 458 1.46 36.90 -2.55
C ARG A 458 2.28 35.86 -1.83
N GLN A 459 3.40 36.33 -1.28
CA GLN A 459 4.04 35.76 -0.12
C GLN A 459 2.90 35.43 0.87
N LEU A 460 2.68 34.14 1.20
CA LEU A 460 1.83 33.79 2.32
C LEU A 460 2.36 34.64 3.49
N ASP A 461 1.54 35.53 4.04
CA ASP A 461 1.90 36.39 5.17
C ASP A 461 1.99 35.51 6.41
N LEU A 462 3.05 34.70 6.44
CA LEU A 462 3.35 33.76 7.49
C LEU A 462 3.90 34.57 8.66
N PRO A 463 3.56 34.19 9.91
CA PRO A 463 4.05 34.92 11.06
C PRO A 463 5.57 34.98 11.04
N SER A 464 6.13 36.18 11.27
CA SER A 464 7.58 36.40 11.29
C SER A 464 8.31 35.42 12.20
N GLU A 465 7.66 35.03 13.30
CA GLU A 465 8.16 34.06 14.25
C GLU A 465 8.14 32.62 13.73
N PHE A 466 7.14 32.25 12.95
CA PHE A 466 7.12 30.95 12.26
C PHE A 466 8.21 30.90 11.18
N LEU A 467 8.40 31.99 10.43
CA LEU A 467 9.49 32.11 9.46
C LEU A 467 10.86 31.99 10.14
N ALA A 468 11.07 32.68 11.26
CA ALA A 468 12.31 32.56 12.03
C ALA A 468 12.54 31.14 12.58
N PHE A 469 11.47 30.44 12.98
CA PHE A 469 11.56 29.05 13.44
C PHE A 469 11.84 28.05 12.30
N THR A 470 11.39 28.33 11.08
CA THR A 470 11.51 27.41 9.92
C THR A 470 12.72 27.71 9.04
N SER A 471 13.30 28.91 9.15
CA SER A 471 14.48 29.32 8.40
C SER A 471 15.73 28.55 8.85
N GLY A 472 16.63 28.29 7.89
CA GLY A 472 17.94 27.73 8.18
C GLY A 472 18.72 28.60 9.18
N GLN A 473 19.26 27.98 10.21
CA GLN A 473 20.06 28.64 11.25
C GLN A 473 21.53 28.27 11.04
N ALA A 474 22.38 29.27 10.86
CA ALA A 474 23.82 29.04 10.71
C ALA A 474 24.41 28.35 11.96
N LEU A 475 25.27 27.37 11.75
CA LEU A 475 25.96 26.68 12.83
C LEU A 475 27.04 27.60 13.45
N PRO A 476 27.19 27.62 14.79
CA PRO A 476 28.12 28.53 15.47
C PRO A 476 29.59 28.39 15.05
N TYR A 477 29.99 27.22 14.55
CA TYR A 477 31.36 26.89 14.16
C TYR A 477 31.51 26.65 12.64
N GLY A 478 30.52 27.07 11.85
CA GLY A 478 30.49 26.83 10.41
C GLY A 478 30.21 25.37 10.06
N PHE A 479 30.80 24.90 8.96
CA PHE A 479 30.53 23.59 8.38
C PHE A 479 30.81 22.43 9.35
N ASN A 480 29.84 21.53 9.48
CA ASN A 480 29.96 20.33 10.30
C ASN A 480 29.91 19.08 9.42
N THR A 481 30.97 18.27 9.44
CA THR A 481 31.09 17.06 8.63
C THR A 481 30.07 15.97 8.97
N ASN A 482 29.56 15.92 10.20
CA ASN A 482 28.52 14.94 10.57
C ASN A 482 27.13 15.34 10.05
N PHE A 483 26.91 16.63 9.77
CA PHE A 483 25.66 17.15 9.20
C PHE A 483 25.77 17.44 7.70
N ASP A 484 26.98 17.37 7.15
CA ASP A 484 27.31 17.79 5.77
C ASP A 484 26.75 19.18 5.43
N SER A 485 26.77 20.08 6.40
CA SER A 485 26.17 21.40 6.29
C SER A 485 26.75 22.38 7.31
N ASP A 486 26.74 23.66 6.95
CA ASP A 486 26.99 24.79 7.86
C ASP A 486 25.70 25.41 8.40
N THR A 487 24.53 24.86 8.03
CA THR A 487 23.21 25.41 8.32
C THR A 487 22.28 24.32 8.82
N PHE A 488 21.68 24.53 9.99
CA PHE A 488 20.68 23.63 10.56
C PHE A 488 19.28 24.03 10.11
N TYR A 489 18.55 23.11 9.47
CA TYR A 489 17.15 23.30 9.08
C TYR A 489 16.22 22.58 10.06
N PRO A 490 15.29 23.29 10.72
CA PRO A 490 14.36 22.66 11.64
C PRO A 490 13.37 21.74 10.88
N PRO A 491 13.04 20.55 11.42
CA PRO A 491 12.01 19.70 10.85
C PRO A 491 10.65 20.32 11.18
N VAL A 492 10.08 21.12 10.25
CA VAL A 492 8.82 21.85 10.52
C VAL A 492 7.69 21.35 9.63
N GLY A 493 6.49 21.29 10.22
CA GLY A 493 5.24 20.93 9.57
C GLY A 493 4.89 21.91 8.45
N GLN A 494 5.35 21.63 7.22
CA GLN A 494 4.91 22.32 6.00
C GLN A 494 3.38 22.39 5.92
N ALA A 495 2.69 21.38 6.46
CA ALA A 495 1.24 21.37 6.58
C ALA A 495 0.66 22.54 7.39
N CYS A 496 1.39 23.11 8.36
CA CYS A 496 1.00 24.33 9.09
C CYS A 496 0.80 25.53 8.17
N THR A 497 1.59 25.63 7.08
CA THR A 497 1.51 26.74 6.12
C THR A 497 0.18 26.76 5.36
N ARG A 498 -0.57 25.65 5.38
CA ARG A 498 -1.92 25.54 4.79
C ARG A 498 -2.98 26.28 5.61
N PHE A 499 -2.66 26.71 6.83
CA PHE A 499 -3.58 27.38 7.76
C PHE A 499 -2.99 28.71 8.27
N PRO A 500 -2.65 29.67 7.38
CA PRO A 500 -1.89 30.86 7.75
C PRO A 500 -2.61 31.74 8.78
N HIS A 501 -3.94 31.80 8.74
CA HIS A 501 -4.73 32.59 9.69
C HIS A 501 -4.74 31.98 11.10
N GLU A 502 -5.07 30.69 11.23
CA GLU A 502 -4.98 30.00 12.52
C GLU A 502 -3.54 29.94 13.06
N LEU A 503 -2.57 29.74 12.17
CA LEU A 503 -1.15 29.80 12.51
C LEU A 503 -0.74 31.20 12.97
N GLY A 504 -1.23 32.26 12.35
CA GLY A 504 -1.00 33.64 12.78
C GLY A 504 -1.54 33.94 14.16
N ARG A 505 -2.76 33.47 14.45
CA ARG A 505 -3.33 33.55 15.80
C ARG A 505 -2.51 32.75 16.80
N PHE A 506 -2.11 31.53 16.44
CA PHE A 506 -1.29 30.67 17.29
C PHE A 506 0.13 31.25 17.51
N MET A 507 0.70 31.98 16.56
CA MET A 507 2.03 32.59 16.72
C MET A 507 1.96 34.02 17.28
N SER A 508 0.77 34.51 17.64
CA SER A 508 0.58 35.84 18.23
C SER A 508 0.75 35.79 19.75
N TYR A 509 1.97 36.07 20.22
CA TYR A 509 2.29 36.13 21.64
C TYR A 509 3.43 37.11 21.90
N LYS A 510 3.57 37.55 23.16
CA LYS A 510 4.73 38.32 23.60
C LYS A 510 5.88 37.38 23.91
N VAL A 511 7.01 37.54 23.20
CA VAL A 511 8.26 36.81 23.50
C VAL A 511 8.65 37.07 24.96
N ASN A 512 9.03 36.00 25.68
CA ASN A 512 9.29 35.99 27.12
C ASN A 512 8.09 36.39 28.01
N GLY A 513 6.89 36.52 27.45
CA GLY A 513 5.63 36.73 28.19
C GLY A 513 4.89 35.42 28.47
N SER A 514 3.63 35.52 28.88
CA SER A 514 2.72 34.36 29.02
C SER A 514 2.16 33.96 27.65
N CYS A 515 2.03 32.66 27.40
CA CYS A 515 1.34 32.16 26.23
C CYS A 515 -0.16 32.45 26.32
N PRO A 516 -0.83 32.78 25.20
CA PRO A 516 -2.28 32.84 25.14
C PRO A 516 -2.90 31.50 25.55
N ASP A 517 -4.10 31.58 26.10
CA ASP A 517 -4.92 30.42 26.39
C ASP A 517 -5.69 30.00 25.13
N ASP A 518 -5.04 29.18 24.31
CA ASP A 518 -5.53 28.82 22.97
C ASP A 518 -5.38 27.32 22.67
N GLU A 519 -5.60 26.50 23.69
CA GLU A 519 -5.50 25.04 23.59
C GLU A 519 -6.41 24.45 22.49
N LEU A 520 -7.65 24.96 22.34
CA LEU A 520 -8.56 24.54 21.27
C LEU A 520 -7.99 24.86 19.88
N LEU A 521 -7.30 26.00 19.72
CA LEU A 521 -6.64 26.38 18.48
C LEU A 521 -5.45 25.47 18.19
N ALA A 522 -4.63 25.19 19.21
CA ALA A 522 -3.51 24.26 19.13
C ALA A 522 -3.96 22.85 18.70
N GLN A 523 -5.00 22.32 19.34
CA GLN A 523 -5.58 21.02 19.00
C GLN A 523 -6.16 21.01 17.58
N LYS A 524 -6.85 22.08 17.17
CA LYS A 524 -7.39 22.21 15.81
C LYS A 524 -6.27 22.21 14.76
N LEU A 525 -5.16 22.87 15.03
CA LEU A 525 -3.98 22.85 14.15
C LEU A 525 -3.38 21.44 14.05
N LEU A 526 -3.20 20.75 15.19
CA LEU A 526 -2.70 19.36 15.21
C LEU A 526 -3.59 18.40 14.41
N LEU A 527 -4.91 18.42 14.64
CA LEU A 527 -5.86 17.56 13.92
C LEU A 527 -5.95 17.88 12.42
N LYS A 528 -5.57 19.10 12.02
CA LYS A 528 -5.42 19.52 10.62
C LYS A 528 -4.06 19.12 10.01
N GLY A 529 -3.20 18.43 10.76
CA GLY A 529 -1.89 17.95 10.32
C GLY A 529 -0.73 18.92 10.55
N CYS A 530 -0.93 20.03 11.29
CA CYS A 530 0.15 20.93 11.69
C CYS A 530 0.91 20.35 12.89
N GLU A 531 1.73 19.33 12.62
CA GLU A 531 2.43 18.56 13.64
C GLU A 531 3.88 18.24 13.22
N PRO A 532 4.90 18.47 14.07
CA PRO A 532 4.80 19.12 15.38
C PRO A 532 4.38 20.59 15.25
N LEU A 533 3.65 21.09 16.26
CA LEU A 533 3.33 22.51 16.35
C LEU A 533 4.62 23.35 16.42
N PRO A 534 4.63 24.57 15.86
CA PRO A 534 5.76 25.47 15.98
C PRO A 534 6.08 25.77 17.46
N ARG A 535 7.36 25.82 17.79
CA ARG A 535 7.79 26.17 19.15
C ARG A 535 7.48 27.63 19.42
N ARG A 536 6.90 27.92 20.59
CA ARG A 536 6.68 29.29 21.06
C ARG A 536 7.76 29.73 22.03
N ARG A 537 8.12 31.01 21.98
CA ARG A 537 9.02 31.68 22.94
C ARG A 537 8.23 32.41 24.05
N CYS A 538 7.19 31.78 24.58
CA CYS A 538 6.39 32.27 25.71
C CYS A 538 6.33 31.21 26.83
N ARG A 539 5.96 31.61 28.05
CA ARG A 539 5.78 30.72 29.20
C ARG A 539 4.33 30.20 29.23
N PRO A 540 4.09 28.88 29.28
CA PRO A 540 2.74 28.35 29.36
C PRO A 540 1.93 28.97 30.51
N ALA A 541 0.64 29.21 30.28
CA ALA A 541 -0.25 29.70 31.32
C ALA A 541 -0.41 28.63 32.41
N THR A 542 -0.45 29.05 33.67
CA THR A 542 -0.72 28.22 34.85
C THR A 542 -1.77 28.90 35.71
N GLN A 543 -2.57 28.12 36.46
CA GLN A 543 -3.48 28.71 37.43
C GLN A 543 -2.69 29.34 38.59
N ALA A 544 -3.19 30.47 39.11
CA ALA A 544 -2.55 31.19 40.22
C ALA A 544 -2.40 30.31 41.49
N ASP A 545 -3.36 29.41 41.73
CA ASP A 545 -3.42 28.55 42.92
C ASP A 545 -2.98 27.10 42.64
N SER A 546 -2.04 26.90 41.69
CA SER A 546 -1.52 25.58 41.36
C SER A 546 -0.86 24.92 42.59
N VAL A 547 -1.22 23.67 42.86
CA VAL A 547 -0.67 22.86 43.96
C VAL A 547 0.21 21.75 43.39
N GLU A 548 1.24 21.38 44.15
CA GLU A 548 2.09 20.21 43.82
C GLU A 548 1.24 18.93 43.67
N PRO A 549 1.55 18.05 42.70
CA PRO A 549 0.86 16.77 42.54
C PRO A 549 1.01 15.88 43.77
N TYR A 550 0.05 14.98 43.98
CA TYR A 550 0.17 13.96 45.02
C TYR A 550 1.41 13.08 44.80
N PRO A 551 2.15 12.73 45.87
CA PRO A 551 3.32 11.86 45.74
C PRO A 551 2.91 10.45 45.30
N LEU A 552 3.84 9.73 44.66
CA LEU A 552 3.65 8.31 44.39
C LEU A 552 3.65 7.50 45.70
N PRO A 553 2.83 6.45 45.83
CA PRO A 553 1.88 5.92 44.84
C PRO A 553 0.49 6.56 44.89
N ALA A 554 0.22 7.51 45.79
CA ALA A 554 -1.12 8.08 45.99
C ALA A 554 -1.68 8.73 44.72
N SER A 555 -0.84 9.42 43.93
CA SER A 555 -1.24 10.00 42.64
C SER A 555 -1.77 9.01 41.61
N LEU A 556 -1.43 7.71 41.70
CA LEU A 556 -1.86 6.72 40.71
C LEU A 556 -3.39 6.56 40.66
N TRP A 557 -4.07 6.71 41.80
CA TRP A 557 -5.49 6.42 41.97
C TRP A 557 -6.27 7.53 42.70
N THR A 558 -5.70 8.73 42.77
CA THR A 558 -6.34 9.90 43.36
C THR A 558 -6.58 10.96 42.30
N THR A 559 -7.81 11.47 42.23
CA THR A 559 -8.15 12.59 41.33
C THR A 559 -7.38 13.84 41.76
N PRO A 560 -6.62 14.50 40.85
CA PRO A 560 -5.86 15.70 41.18
C PRO A 560 -6.78 16.89 41.52
N PRO A 561 -6.25 17.93 42.20
CA PRO A 561 -7.01 19.13 42.50
C PRO A 561 -7.41 19.88 41.22
N ASN A 562 -8.54 20.60 41.26
CA ASN A 562 -9.02 21.38 40.10
C ASN A 562 -8.02 22.45 39.65
N SER A 563 -7.10 22.90 40.51
CA SER A 563 -6.08 23.88 40.15
C SER A 563 -4.96 23.35 39.25
N SER A 564 -4.93 22.03 38.99
CA SER A 564 -3.93 21.38 38.13
C SER A 564 -4.10 21.64 36.63
N VAL A 565 -5.22 22.26 36.21
CA VAL A 565 -5.64 22.39 34.80
C VAL A 565 -6.21 23.77 34.55
N VAL A 566 -5.96 24.35 33.36
CA VAL A 566 -6.69 25.53 32.87
C VAL A 566 -7.97 25.04 32.17
N TRP A 567 -9.15 25.44 32.67
CA TRP A 567 -10.44 24.84 32.27
C TRP A 567 -11.16 25.53 31.12
N THR A 568 -10.62 26.62 30.60
CA THR A 568 -11.27 27.48 29.58
C THR A 568 -11.66 26.69 28.33
N ALA A 569 -10.79 25.78 27.86
CA ALA A 569 -10.95 24.98 26.67
C ALA A 569 -12.02 23.87 26.74
N TYR A 570 -12.51 23.52 27.93
CA TYR A 570 -13.38 22.34 28.12
C TYR A 570 -14.78 22.73 28.57
N THR A 571 -15.78 21.90 28.24
CA THR A 571 -17.16 22.14 28.71
C THR A 571 -17.27 22.00 30.23
N CYS A 572 -16.59 21.00 30.80
CA CYS A 572 -16.50 20.84 32.25
C CYS A 572 -15.47 21.82 32.84
N LYS A 573 -15.76 22.36 34.02
CA LYS A 573 -14.90 23.35 34.71
C LYS A 573 -14.22 22.82 35.97
N ASP A 574 -14.44 21.54 36.29
CA ASP A 574 -13.79 20.82 37.38
C ASP A 574 -13.83 19.31 37.09
N TYR A 575 -13.08 18.52 37.89
CA TYR A 575 -13.08 17.07 37.78
C TYR A 575 -14.39 16.42 38.23
N THR A 576 -15.17 17.07 39.10
CA THR A 576 -16.47 16.54 39.57
C THR A 576 -17.47 16.47 38.42
N CYS A 577 -17.47 17.46 37.54
CA CYS A 577 -18.22 17.48 36.30
C CYS A 577 -17.76 16.35 35.37
N LEU A 578 -16.46 16.15 35.19
CA LEU A 578 -15.91 15.09 34.34
C LEU A 578 -16.28 13.69 34.84
N ILE A 579 -16.19 13.46 36.15
CA ILE A 579 -16.57 12.20 36.80
C ILE A 579 -18.06 11.91 36.61
N ASN A 580 -18.91 12.94 36.70
CA ASN A 580 -20.36 12.78 36.56
C ASN A 580 -20.87 12.96 35.13
N ARG A 581 -20.00 13.17 34.14
CA ARG A 581 -20.34 13.51 32.75
C ARG A 581 -21.34 12.54 32.13
N MET A 582 -21.17 11.23 32.35
CA MET A 582 -22.09 10.20 31.86
C MET A 582 -23.56 10.42 32.29
N LYS A 583 -23.78 11.02 33.48
CA LYS A 583 -25.12 11.27 34.03
C LYS A 583 -25.69 12.62 33.62
N THR A 584 -24.84 13.59 33.33
CA THR A 584 -25.23 15.01 33.17
C THR A 584 -25.25 15.49 31.73
N GLN A 585 -24.47 14.89 30.82
CA GLN A 585 -24.38 15.33 29.42
C GLN A 585 -25.01 14.32 28.45
N LYS A 586 -25.82 14.84 27.52
CA LYS A 586 -26.39 14.08 26.39
C LYS A 586 -25.55 14.37 25.15
N GLY A 587 -24.83 13.37 24.64
CA GLY A 587 -23.92 13.52 23.50
C GLY A 587 -23.01 12.31 23.30
N PHE A 588 -22.17 12.35 22.27
CA PHE A 588 -21.08 11.40 22.05
C PHE A 588 -19.77 12.04 22.53
N ASP A 589 -19.21 11.53 23.63
CA ASP A 589 -17.87 11.88 24.12
C ASP A 589 -17.06 10.57 24.16
N ASP A 590 -15.80 10.62 23.71
CA ASP A 590 -14.90 9.45 23.66
C ASP A 590 -14.67 8.82 25.05
N CYS A 591 -14.80 9.62 26.11
CA CYS A 591 -14.80 9.14 27.49
C CYS A 591 -15.90 9.83 28.30
N LYS A 592 -16.86 9.03 28.78
CA LYS A 592 -18.00 9.48 29.59
C LYS A 592 -17.84 9.24 31.09
N ASP A 593 -17.12 8.19 31.48
CA ASP A 593 -16.92 7.74 32.87
C ASP A 593 -15.44 7.49 33.22
N CYS A 594 -14.48 7.70 32.31
CA CYS A 594 -13.09 7.31 32.54
C CYS A 594 -12.32 8.21 33.52
N PHE A 595 -12.85 9.38 33.91
CA PHE A 595 -12.24 10.19 34.98
C PHE A 595 -12.62 9.69 36.39
N ASP A 596 -13.59 8.78 36.51
CA ASP A 596 -13.89 8.09 37.77
C ASP A 596 -12.89 6.96 38.04
N LEU A 597 -11.83 7.28 38.76
CA LEU A 597 -10.78 6.34 39.16
C LEU A 597 -11.26 5.26 40.13
N HIS A 598 -12.43 5.43 40.76
CA HIS A 598 -13.00 4.47 41.70
C HIS A 598 -14.09 3.59 41.08
N GLY A 599 -14.59 3.98 39.91
CA GLY A 599 -15.55 3.23 39.10
C GLY A 599 -14.90 2.16 38.22
N ARG A 600 -15.24 2.16 36.92
CA ARG A 600 -14.82 1.13 35.95
C ARG A 600 -13.30 1.02 35.84
N GLU A 601 -12.60 2.15 35.84
CA GLU A 601 -11.13 2.22 35.69
C GLU A 601 -10.39 1.43 36.77
N LYS A 602 -10.91 1.39 38.00
CA LYS A 602 -10.32 0.64 39.13
C LYS A 602 -10.18 -0.86 38.88
N ASN A 603 -10.94 -1.43 37.95
CA ASN A 603 -10.95 -2.87 37.71
C ASN A 603 -10.41 -3.26 36.32
N ARG A 604 -10.14 -2.27 35.44
CA ARG A 604 -9.64 -2.55 34.08
C ARG A 604 -8.32 -3.32 34.13
N TRP A 605 -8.28 -4.39 33.33
CA TRP A 605 -7.16 -5.35 33.16
C TRP A 605 -6.68 -6.06 34.43
N ALA A 606 -7.38 -5.95 35.56
CA ALA A 606 -7.00 -6.55 36.84
C ALA A 606 -7.50 -8.00 37.00
N SER A 607 -8.70 -8.31 36.51
CA SER A 607 -9.31 -9.63 36.60
C SER A 607 -10.19 -9.90 35.38
N ARG A 608 -10.25 -11.15 34.91
CA ARG A 608 -11.21 -11.54 33.87
C ARG A 608 -12.64 -11.40 34.38
N GLN A 609 -13.54 -10.94 33.51
CA GLN A 609 -14.95 -11.25 33.67
C GLN A 609 -15.14 -12.75 33.41
N ILE A 610 -15.76 -13.48 34.34
CA ILE A 610 -15.95 -14.94 34.26
C ILE A 610 -17.02 -15.24 33.23
N ILE A 611 -16.67 -15.18 31.94
CA ILE A 611 -17.54 -15.55 30.81
C ILE A 611 -16.69 -16.35 29.82
N GLU A 612 -17.13 -17.57 29.47
CA GLU A 612 -16.49 -18.37 28.42
C GLU A 612 -16.49 -17.60 27.09
N GLY A 613 -15.31 -17.49 26.46
CA GLY A 613 -15.12 -16.68 25.25
C GLY A 613 -14.83 -15.20 25.50
N SER A 614 -14.45 -14.80 26.72
CA SER A 614 -14.11 -13.40 27.03
C SER A 614 -12.99 -12.88 26.14
N LEU A 615 -13.24 -11.73 25.50
CA LEU A 615 -12.25 -10.95 24.75
C LEU A 615 -11.14 -10.39 25.65
N ASP A 616 -11.41 -10.29 26.95
CA ASP A 616 -10.52 -9.68 27.92
C ASP A 616 -9.21 -10.45 28.12
N LEU A 617 -8.13 -9.68 28.14
CA LEU A 617 -6.80 -10.08 28.58
C LEU A 617 -6.44 -9.28 29.83
N THR A 618 -5.91 -9.95 30.85
CA THR A 618 -5.32 -9.23 32.00
C THR A 618 -3.88 -8.86 31.68
N ILE A 619 -3.37 -7.82 32.35
CA ILE A 619 -1.96 -7.43 32.20
C ILE A 619 -1.04 -8.59 32.60
N ASP A 620 -1.35 -9.31 33.68
CA ASP A 620 -0.53 -10.42 34.14
C ASP A 620 -0.48 -11.58 33.12
N GLU A 621 -1.59 -11.87 32.43
CA GLU A 621 -1.63 -12.86 31.35
C GLU A 621 -0.72 -12.46 30.18
N VAL A 622 -0.77 -11.18 29.78
CA VAL A 622 0.07 -10.67 28.68
C VAL A 622 1.53 -10.70 29.06
N LEU A 623 1.88 -10.25 30.27
CA LEU A 623 3.27 -10.27 30.76
C LEU A 623 3.80 -11.70 30.91
N ALA A 624 2.96 -12.67 31.29
CA ALA A 624 3.34 -14.07 31.41
C ALA A 624 3.73 -14.73 30.06
N THR A 625 3.37 -14.15 28.91
CA THR A 625 3.83 -14.64 27.60
C THR A 625 5.32 -14.43 27.37
N LYS A 626 5.97 -13.63 28.21
CA LYS A 626 7.41 -13.36 28.15
C LYS A 626 8.07 -13.70 29.47
N LYS A 627 9.40 -13.86 29.41
CA LYS A 627 10.19 -14.05 30.63
C LYS A 627 10.03 -12.80 31.52
N PRO A 628 9.88 -12.96 32.85
CA PRO A 628 9.81 -11.82 33.76
C PRO A 628 10.95 -10.82 33.54
N GLY A 629 10.63 -9.52 33.59
CA GLY A 629 11.59 -8.43 33.41
C GLY A 629 11.99 -8.12 31.95
N THR A 630 11.45 -8.83 30.96
CA THR A 630 11.74 -8.54 29.54
C THR A 630 10.93 -7.38 28.96
N ILE A 631 9.72 -7.14 29.49
CA ILE A 631 8.88 -5.99 29.15
C ILE A 631 9.14 -4.92 30.20
N ARG A 632 9.67 -3.78 29.78
CA ARG A 632 10.17 -2.70 30.65
C ARG A 632 9.74 -1.33 30.17
N ILE A 633 9.64 -1.15 28.85
CA ILE A 633 9.20 0.09 28.22
C ILE A 633 8.18 -0.16 27.13
N GLY A 634 7.19 0.71 27.02
CA GLY A 634 6.18 0.60 25.98
C GLY A 634 5.41 1.88 25.70
N LEU A 635 4.47 1.76 24.77
CA LEU A 635 3.60 2.83 24.31
C LEU A 635 2.15 2.40 24.44
N ASP A 636 1.28 3.31 24.88
CA ASP A 636 -0.16 3.13 24.94
C ASP A 636 -0.82 4.16 24.04
N ILE A 637 -1.36 3.71 22.91
CA ILE A 637 -1.96 4.58 21.89
C ILE A 637 -3.43 4.81 22.26
N GLY A 638 -3.76 6.07 22.56
CA GLY A 638 -5.10 6.51 22.95
C GLY A 638 -5.54 6.01 24.32
N GLY A 639 -4.64 6.04 25.31
CA GLY A 639 -4.86 5.45 26.64
C GLY A 639 -5.87 6.17 27.55
N GLY A 640 -6.58 7.19 27.06
CA GLY A 640 -7.55 7.97 27.83
C GLY A 640 -6.91 8.60 29.07
N VAL A 641 -7.31 8.18 30.27
CA VAL A 641 -6.71 8.63 31.54
C VAL A 641 -5.43 7.88 31.95
N ALA A 642 -4.84 7.08 31.06
CA ALA A 642 -3.62 6.29 31.26
C ALA A 642 -3.69 5.22 32.36
N THR A 643 -4.86 4.60 32.55
CA THR A 643 -5.02 3.49 33.50
C THR A 643 -4.13 2.30 33.14
N PHE A 644 -3.98 1.96 31.86
CA PHE A 644 -3.05 0.90 31.43
C PHE A 644 -1.61 1.21 31.85
N ALA A 645 -1.14 2.44 31.62
CA ALA A 645 0.20 2.87 32.02
C ALA A 645 0.39 2.82 33.55
N VAL A 646 -0.62 3.21 34.33
CA VAL A 646 -0.59 3.12 35.80
C VAL A 646 -0.45 1.66 36.26
N ARG A 647 -1.21 0.74 35.68
CA ARG A 647 -1.12 -0.69 36.00
C ARG A 647 0.22 -1.32 35.65
N MET A 648 0.79 -0.89 34.53
CA MET A 648 2.13 -1.31 34.09
C MET A 648 3.19 -0.71 35.03
N LYS A 649 3.02 0.53 35.48
CA LYS A 649 3.90 1.19 36.45
C LYS A 649 3.90 0.53 37.82
N GLU A 650 2.75 0.03 38.30
CA GLU A 650 2.67 -0.81 39.51
C GLU A 650 3.56 -2.07 39.43
N ARG A 651 3.92 -2.49 38.21
CA ARG A 651 4.81 -3.62 37.90
C ARG A 651 6.21 -3.17 37.47
N ASN A 652 6.57 -1.91 37.73
CA ASN A 652 7.83 -1.27 37.33
C ASN A 652 8.06 -1.23 35.80
N ILE A 653 7.01 -1.11 35.01
CA ILE A 653 7.07 -0.97 33.56
C ILE A 653 6.70 0.46 33.17
N THR A 654 7.57 1.12 32.41
CA THR A 654 7.34 2.50 31.97
C THR A 654 6.55 2.51 30.67
N ILE A 655 5.35 3.08 30.71
CA ILE A 655 4.51 3.27 29.53
C ILE A 655 4.37 4.76 29.25
N ILE A 656 4.60 5.13 28.00
CA ILE A 656 4.28 6.45 27.46
C ILE A 656 2.88 6.37 26.86
N THR A 657 1.97 7.26 27.22
CA THR A 657 0.58 7.23 26.75
C THR A 657 0.32 8.38 25.80
N THR A 658 -0.11 8.09 24.57
CA THR A 658 -0.58 9.12 23.65
C THR A 658 -2.01 9.51 23.96
N SER A 659 -2.31 10.81 23.95
CA SER A 659 -3.67 11.30 24.10
C SER A 659 -3.85 12.68 23.49
N MET A 660 -5.05 12.96 22.98
CA MET A 660 -5.53 14.31 22.65
C MET A 660 -6.44 14.82 23.77
N ASN A 661 -6.62 16.14 23.89
CA ASN A 661 -7.44 16.77 24.92
C ASN A 661 -8.88 17.03 24.39
N LEU A 662 -9.52 15.99 23.84
CA LEU A 662 -10.85 16.07 23.24
C LEU A 662 -11.92 16.30 24.33
N ASN A 663 -12.27 17.56 24.58
CA ASN A 663 -13.23 17.98 25.61
C ASN A 663 -12.90 17.46 27.02
N GLY A 664 -11.61 17.29 27.32
CA GLY A 664 -11.12 16.87 28.63
C GLY A 664 -9.60 17.03 28.74
N PRO A 665 -9.07 17.35 29.94
CA PRO A 665 -7.64 17.61 30.15
C PRO A 665 -6.83 16.31 30.33
N PHE A 666 -6.90 15.41 29.35
CA PHE A 666 -6.28 14.08 29.47
C PHE A 666 -4.77 14.17 29.75
N ASN A 667 -4.02 14.98 29.00
CA ASN A 667 -2.56 15.03 29.16
C ASN A 667 -2.12 15.54 30.53
N ASN A 668 -2.78 16.59 31.06
CA ASN A 668 -2.54 17.08 32.41
C ASN A 668 -2.90 16.03 33.46
N PHE A 669 -4.04 15.36 33.30
CA PHE A 669 -4.49 14.31 34.21
C PHE A 669 -3.52 13.14 34.26
N ILE A 670 -3.06 12.66 33.10
CA ILE A 670 -2.04 11.61 32.96
C ILE A 670 -0.75 12.03 33.69
N ALA A 671 -0.26 13.24 33.45
CA ALA A 671 0.94 13.76 34.11
C ALA A 671 0.77 13.83 35.64
N SER A 672 -0.38 14.30 36.14
CA SER A 672 -0.67 14.36 37.58
C SER A 672 -0.73 13.00 38.26
N ARG A 673 -0.99 11.92 37.51
CA ARG A 673 -0.89 10.53 37.99
C ARG A 673 0.55 10.02 38.05
N GLY A 674 1.53 10.82 37.63
CA GLY A 674 2.94 10.45 37.61
C GLY A 674 3.32 9.48 36.49
N VAL A 675 2.54 9.41 35.40
CA VAL A 675 2.87 8.66 34.17
C VAL A 675 3.10 9.63 33.00
N VAL A 676 3.68 9.16 31.90
CA VAL A 676 4.20 10.05 30.84
C VAL A 676 3.16 10.24 29.72
N PRO A 677 2.53 11.44 29.58
CA PRO A 677 1.71 11.74 28.42
C PRO A 677 2.56 12.13 27.22
N LEU A 678 2.05 11.83 26.03
CA LEU A 678 2.58 12.28 24.75
C LEU A 678 1.45 12.91 23.92
N TYR A 679 1.49 14.23 23.77
CA TYR A 679 0.47 14.98 23.05
C TYR A 679 0.70 14.92 21.54
N ILE A 680 0.25 13.82 20.92
CA ILE A 680 0.38 13.59 19.47
C ILE A 680 -0.90 13.02 18.85
N SER A 681 -1.17 13.39 17.59
CA SER A 681 -2.28 12.80 16.84
C SER A 681 -1.94 11.40 16.29
N ILE A 682 -2.96 10.60 15.95
CA ILE A 682 -2.75 9.29 15.28
C ILE A 682 -2.14 9.41 13.88
N SER A 683 -2.10 10.61 13.30
CA SER A 683 -1.57 10.87 11.97
C SER A 683 -0.06 11.13 11.97
N GLN A 684 0.52 11.41 13.14
CA GLN A 684 1.95 11.62 13.28
C GLN A 684 2.69 10.29 13.32
N ARG A 685 3.85 10.25 12.65
CA ARG A 685 4.83 9.18 12.87
C ARG A 685 5.27 9.18 14.34
N LEU A 686 5.25 8.02 14.96
CA LEU A 686 5.63 7.80 16.35
C LEU A 686 7.08 8.25 16.59
N PRO A 687 7.34 9.14 17.56
CA PRO A 687 8.64 9.78 17.78
C PRO A 687 9.61 8.88 18.56
N PHE A 688 9.62 7.59 18.26
CA PHE A 688 10.53 6.60 18.82
C PHE A 688 11.48 6.10 17.74
N PHE A 689 12.71 5.77 18.12
CA PHE A 689 13.66 5.13 17.22
C PHE A 689 13.20 3.69 16.91
N ASP A 690 13.68 3.16 15.80
CA ASP A 690 13.33 1.82 15.35
C ASP A 690 13.77 0.78 16.39
N ASN A 691 12.95 -0.25 16.61
CA ASN A 691 13.25 -1.38 17.48
C ASN A 691 13.53 -1.01 18.96
N THR A 692 12.81 -0.04 19.53
CA THR A 692 13.06 0.45 20.90
C THR A 692 12.09 -0.07 21.95
N LEU A 693 10.82 -0.28 21.60
CA LEU A 693 9.76 -0.58 22.57
C LEU A 693 9.58 -2.09 22.78
N ASP A 694 9.34 -2.49 24.02
CA ASP A 694 9.06 -3.89 24.38
C ASP A 694 7.59 -4.25 24.15
N ILE A 695 6.69 -3.28 24.32
CA ILE A 695 5.24 -3.45 24.12
C ILE A 695 4.60 -2.18 23.54
N VAL A 696 3.65 -2.36 22.64
CA VAL A 696 2.71 -1.32 22.21
C VAL A 696 1.31 -1.84 22.52
N HIS A 697 0.51 -1.03 23.19
CA HIS A 697 -0.88 -1.30 23.50
C HIS A 697 -1.78 -0.27 22.81
N SER A 698 -2.97 -0.68 22.39
CA SER A 698 -4.00 0.25 21.98
C SER A 698 -5.38 -0.34 22.22
N MET A 699 -6.31 0.50 22.68
CA MET A 699 -7.69 0.12 22.91
C MET A 699 -8.65 1.19 22.37
N HIS A 700 -9.66 0.76 21.61
CA HIS A 700 -10.76 1.56 21.03
C HIS A 700 -10.38 2.68 20.03
N VAL A 701 -9.27 3.40 20.24
CA VAL A 701 -8.82 4.47 19.35
C VAL A 701 -8.46 3.92 17.97
N LEU A 702 -7.84 2.73 17.91
CA LEU A 702 -7.64 2.00 16.66
C LEU A 702 -8.90 1.20 16.36
N SER A 703 -9.68 1.70 15.41
CA SER A 703 -10.93 1.08 14.98
C SER A 703 -11.33 1.56 13.57
N ASN A 704 -12.50 1.15 13.10
CA ASN A 704 -12.93 1.34 11.72
C ASN A 704 -13.19 2.80 11.27
N TRP A 705 -13.14 3.78 12.16
CA TRP A 705 -13.21 5.20 11.78
C TRP A 705 -11.91 5.69 11.12
N ILE A 706 -10.79 5.00 11.33
CA ILE A 706 -9.51 5.36 10.72
C ILE A 706 -9.50 4.90 9.26
N PRO A 707 -9.19 5.79 8.29
CA PRO A 707 -9.05 5.40 6.89
C PRO A 707 -8.04 4.25 6.72
N GLN A 708 -8.39 3.24 5.93
CA GLN A 708 -7.62 1.99 5.80
C GLN A 708 -6.13 2.21 5.50
N THR A 709 -5.81 3.13 4.57
CA THR A 709 -4.42 3.44 4.23
C THR A 709 -3.65 4.03 5.41
N LEU A 710 -4.27 4.91 6.19
CA LEU A 710 -3.66 5.50 7.37
C LEU A 710 -3.46 4.44 8.47
N LEU A 711 -4.47 3.60 8.70
CA LEU A 711 -4.36 2.47 9.63
C LEU A 711 -3.19 1.54 9.24
N HIS A 712 -3.02 1.28 7.95
CA HIS A 712 -1.92 0.46 7.44
C HIS A 712 -0.54 1.08 7.74
N PHE A 713 -0.36 2.38 7.46
CA PHE A 713 0.87 3.09 7.83
C PHE A 713 1.12 3.06 9.34
N LEU A 714 0.08 3.27 10.15
CA LEU A 714 0.18 3.24 11.60
C LEU A 714 0.57 1.85 12.11
N MET A 715 0.04 0.77 11.53
CA MET A 715 0.44 -0.60 11.86
C MET A 715 1.92 -0.87 11.54
N PHE A 716 2.43 -0.39 10.40
CA PHE A 716 3.86 -0.48 10.09
C PHE A 716 4.73 0.38 11.00
N ASP A 717 4.23 1.53 11.43
CA ASP A 717 4.94 2.38 12.37
C ASP A 717 5.02 1.76 13.77
N ILE A 718 3.95 1.09 14.22
CA ILE A 718 3.93 0.23 15.42
C ILE A 718 4.94 -0.92 15.27
N TYR A 719 4.93 -1.60 14.11
CA TYR A 719 5.90 -2.66 13.82
C TYR A 719 7.35 -2.13 13.87
N ARG A 720 7.59 -0.93 13.34
CA ARG A 720 8.90 -0.26 13.35
C ARG A 720 9.42 0.01 14.76
N VAL A 721 8.60 0.60 15.62
CA VAL A 721 9.05 1.00 16.98
C VAL A 721 9.21 -0.20 17.91
N LEU A 722 8.50 -1.30 17.68
CA LEU A 722 8.68 -2.53 18.44
C LEU A 722 10.04 -3.18 18.16
N ARG A 723 10.75 -3.59 19.21
CA ARG A 723 11.96 -4.40 19.05
C ARG A 723 11.63 -5.83 18.61
N PRO A 724 12.58 -6.59 18.02
CA PRO A 724 12.39 -8.01 17.77
C PRO A 724 11.96 -8.76 19.05
N GLY A 725 10.87 -9.52 18.94
CA GLY A 725 10.22 -10.22 20.07
C GLY A 725 9.31 -9.35 20.94
N GLY A 726 9.18 -8.05 20.62
CA GLY A 726 8.25 -7.13 21.28
C GLY A 726 6.79 -7.43 20.96
N LEU A 727 5.89 -6.99 21.84
CA LEU A 727 4.47 -7.31 21.77
C LEU A 727 3.64 -6.14 21.24
N PHE A 728 2.74 -6.39 20.30
CA PHE A 728 1.63 -5.50 20.00
C PHE A 728 0.35 -6.10 20.57
N TRP A 729 -0.25 -5.42 21.55
CA TRP A 729 -1.55 -5.77 22.12
C TRP A 729 -2.61 -4.83 21.54
N LEU A 730 -3.38 -5.36 20.60
CA LEU A 730 -4.54 -4.70 20.03
C LEU A 730 -5.78 -5.14 20.81
N ASP A 731 -6.28 -4.28 21.69
CA ASP A 731 -7.36 -4.59 22.62
C ASP A 731 -8.71 -4.03 22.12
N HIS A 732 -9.71 -4.90 21.94
CA HIS A 732 -11.06 -4.50 21.53
C HIS A 732 -11.11 -3.56 20.30
N PHE A 733 -10.39 -3.92 19.23
CA PHE A 733 -10.50 -3.26 17.93
C PHE A 733 -11.91 -3.46 17.39
N PHE A 734 -12.58 -2.35 17.07
CA PHE A 734 -13.98 -2.34 16.65
C PHE A 734 -14.12 -2.25 15.13
N CYS A 735 -14.95 -3.12 14.55
CA CYS A 735 -15.36 -3.06 13.14
C CYS A 735 -16.66 -3.83 12.88
N VAL A 736 -17.22 -3.66 11.67
CA VAL A 736 -18.36 -4.45 11.18
C VAL A 736 -17.89 -5.82 10.70
N GLU A 737 -18.70 -6.86 10.88
CA GLU A 737 -18.34 -8.25 10.58
C GLU A 737 -17.81 -8.46 9.16
N ASP A 738 -18.49 -7.91 8.15
CA ASP A 738 -18.09 -8.06 6.75
C ASP A 738 -16.75 -7.33 6.48
N GLN A 739 -16.54 -6.14 7.06
CA GLN A 739 -15.27 -5.41 6.97
C GLN A 739 -14.11 -6.14 7.65
N PHE A 740 -14.39 -6.88 8.73
CA PHE A 740 -13.36 -7.62 9.44
C PHE A 740 -12.69 -8.65 8.53
N LEU A 741 -13.49 -9.47 7.85
CA LEU A 741 -12.98 -10.57 7.02
C LEU A 741 -12.32 -10.06 5.73
N ASP A 742 -12.92 -9.05 5.10
CA ASP A 742 -12.50 -8.60 3.77
C ASP A 742 -11.38 -7.55 3.81
N VAL A 743 -11.29 -6.80 4.91
CA VAL A 743 -10.39 -5.63 5.00
C VAL A 743 -9.40 -5.76 6.15
N TYR A 744 -9.88 -5.79 7.39
CA TYR A 744 -9.01 -5.59 8.55
C TYR A 744 -8.17 -6.82 8.90
N LYS A 745 -8.72 -8.03 8.78
CA LYS A 745 -7.97 -9.27 9.01
C LYS A 745 -6.82 -9.43 8.01
N PRO A 746 -7.04 -9.33 6.68
CA PRO A 746 -5.94 -9.34 5.71
C PRO A 746 -4.92 -8.24 5.97
N LEU A 747 -5.35 -7.01 6.27
CA LEU A 747 -4.46 -5.89 6.56
C LEU A 747 -3.53 -6.20 7.74
N ILE A 748 -4.07 -6.65 8.88
CA ILE A 748 -3.26 -6.98 10.06
C ILE A 748 -2.32 -8.16 9.77
N GLU A 749 -2.75 -9.15 8.98
CA GLU A 749 -1.93 -10.29 8.58
C GLU A 749 -0.75 -9.89 7.68
N THR A 750 -0.91 -8.89 6.81
CA THR A 750 0.16 -8.42 5.90
C THR A 750 1.32 -7.72 6.59
N ILE A 751 1.15 -7.26 7.85
CA ILE A 751 2.21 -6.54 8.58
C ILE A 751 3.38 -7.47 8.97
N GLY A 752 3.13 -8.78 9.10
CA GLY A 752 4.15 -9.77 9.40
C GLY A 752 4.35 -10.08 10.89
N PHE A 753 3.37 -9.77 11.76
CA PHE A 753 3.41 -10.20 13.15
C PHE A 753 3.11 -11.70 13.32
N ILE A 754 3.71 -12.32 14.34
CA ILE A 754 3.35 -13.65 14.83
C ILE A 754 2.13 -13.52 15.74
N LYS A 755 1.08 -14.31 15.52
CA LYS A 755 -0.12 -14.29 16.37
C LYS A 755 0.09 -15.16 17.61
N LEU A 756 0.08 -14.55 18.80
CA LEU A 756 0.11 -15.26 20.08
C LEU A 756 -1.31 -15.53 20.59
N LYS A 757 -2.20 -14.55 20.46
CA LYS A 757 -3.64 -14.69 20.77
C LYS A 757 -4.47 -13.93 19.75
N TRP A 758 -5.60 -14.50 19.35
CA TRP A 758 -6.53 -13.90 18.39
C TRP A 758 -7.94 -14.31 18.76
N VAL A 759 -8.71 -13.40 19.36
CA VAL A 759 -10.09 -13.66 19.79
C VAL A 759 -10.99 -12.63 19.15
N VAL A 760 -12.07 -13.12 18.52
CA VAL A 760 -13.10 -12.29 17.89
C VAL A 760 -14.42 -12.58 18.58
N GLY A 761 -15.16 -11.53 18.93
CA GLY A 761 -16.44 -11.63 19.62
C GLY A 761 -17.43 -10.60 19.11
N LYS A 762 -18.72 -10.89 19.23
CA LYS A 762 -19.78 -9.95 18.82
C LYS A 762 -19.87 -8.79 19.79
N LYS A 763 -20.03 -7.59 19.25
CA LYS A 763 -20.33 -6.37 20.00
C LYS A 763 -21.85 -6.21 20.05
N LEU A 764 -22.42 -6.33 21.26
CA LEU A 764 -23.88 -6.40 21.48
C LEU A 764 -24.46 -5.15 22.18
N ASP A 765 -23.62 -4.19 22.55
CA ASP A 765 -23.99 -2.97 23.28
C ASP A 765 -24.96 -2.05 22.52
N ARG A 766 -24.95 -2.10 21.18
CA ARG A 766 -25.82 -1.29 20.31
C ARG A 766 -26.87 -2.11 19.53
N GLY A 767 -27.03 -3.38 19.85
CA GLY A 767 -27.92 -4.31 19.16
C GLY A 767 -27.19 -5.27 18.21
N ALA A 768 -27.68 -6.51 18.13
CA ALA A 768 -27.04 -7.59 17.36
C ALA A 768 -27.20 -7.41 15.83
N GLU A 769 -28.18 -6.62 15.42
CA GLU A 769 -28.54 -6.31 14.04
C GLU A 769 -27.46 -5.50 13.30
N LEU A 770 -26.62 -4.75 14.02
CA LEU A 770 -25.53 -3.97 13.43
C LEU A 770 -24.33 -4.83 13.01
N ARG A 771 -24.33 -6.13 13.37
CA ARG A 771 -23.26 -7.10 13.06
C ARG A 771 -21.86 -6.56 13.42
N GLU A 772 -21.79 -5.81 14.50
CA GLU A 772 -20.55 -5.24 15.02
C GLU A 772 -19.74 -6.32 15.76
N MET A 773 -18.41 -6.25 15.66
CA MET A 773 -17.50 -7.17 16.32
C MET A 773 -16.33 -6.45 16.99
N TYR A 774 -15.74 -7.13 17.98
CA TYR A 774 -14.47 -6.78 18.58
C TYR A 774 -13.42 -7.83 18.25
N LEU A 775 -12.21 -7.38 17.93
CA LEU A 775 -10.99 -8.19 17.88
C LEU A 775 -10.10 -7.81 19.07
N THR A 776 -9.71 -8.81 19.86
CA THR A 776 -8.56 -8.71 20.77
C THR A 776 -7.45 -9.62 20.26
N ALA A 777 -6.31 -9.03 19.94
CA ALA A 777 -5.14 -9.73 19.43
C ALA A 777 -3.89 -9.38 20.24
N LEU A 778 -3.14 -10.43 20.60
CA LEU A 778 -1.78 -10.31 21.09
C LEU A 778 -0.83 -10.81 20.01
N LEU A 779 -0.02 -9.90 19.50
CA LEU A 779 0.83 -10.08 18.33
C LEU A 779 2.29 -9.89 18.77
N GLU A 780 3.21 -10.64 18.18
CA GLU A 780 4.64 -10.57 18.46
C GLU A 780 5.42 -10.21 17.20
N LYS A 781 6.32 -9.25 17.31
CA LYS A 781 7.28 -8.96 16.23
C LYS A 781 8.27 -10.13 16.12
N PRO A 782 8.47 -10.73 14.93
CA PRO A 782 9.43 -11.82 14.76
C PRO A 782 10.84 -11.49 15.30
N LEU A 783 11.49 -12.47 15.92
CA LEU A 783 12.88 -12.36 16.38
C LEU A 783 13.91 -12.31 15.23
N LYS A 784 13.52 -12.83 14.06
CA LYS A 784 14.30 -12.88 12.82
C LYS A 784 13.37 -12.60 11.66
N ASN A 785 13.88 -11.98 10.59
CA ASN A 785 13.13 -11.57 9.40
C ASN A 785 12.18 -10.39 9.64
N SER A 786 12.66 -9.30 10.27
CA SER A 786 11.95 -8.01 10.30
C SER A 786 12.00 -7.24 8.97
N TRP A 787 12.10 -7.98 7.86
CA TRP A 787 12.78 -7.65 6.59
C TRP A 787 14.30 -7.63 6.70
#